data_AF-B9RCP4-F1
#
_entry.id   AF-B9RCP4-F1
#
_cell.length_a   1.000
_cell.length_b   1.000
_cell.length_c   1.000
_cell.angle_alpha   90.00
_cell.angle_beta   90.00
_cell.angle_gamma   90.00
#
_symmetry.space_group_name_H-M   'P 1'
#
loop_
_entity.id
_entity.type
_entity.pdbx_description
1 polymer ?
#
loop_
_entity_poly.entity_id
_entity_poly.type
_entity_poly.pdbx_seq_one_letter_code
_entity_poly.pdbx_strand_id
1 'polypeptide(L)'
;MESTENRDNVEDIEQMKENKQEIETKVARILKLIKSNGQDKKGKLSEDSMRISELIGLVHEFHKQYQFLYSQYDNLRGEIGKRARGRKEKENSSSTPTSDSEYYSSEDIENGVPINRHNKSSDSIKAELDTEDFEASANLQYMTAFGKSPKAEITRKDQKNKAQERKREFSTLVKVQEVHGSQASAEIKELEGQLTMLRMELESLHSLKNGLEVQIEEKENEAKRLVETNAQLHTRISELELMSEEKGNKISAMTVQMKKVENNLTSRIQVLVTQVKDLQLETDYLRAELAEMEGSKRYKKSTQVKGLKDQFKIMQQELESLRREKTESQLQLDMKIKETNGNLSQIEALKNEIASKNGQEQGMLKEKEGFLAQMDDLKLEVNSLHDQNNELEEMIRSKNKEVDELREEKGGLQDKILELEKKLAEREDELSNKKYEHEDNEAYTQIVALKAQVNSLQQELDSSVAEKRKLEEQNERLKQKSAENLMQVENEILNLTSKIEDQQKTLKEKDDTIKKFSEESKLIKHHSLDSQKQPSNTDSPKYRSMSATDSPKYRSMDSAKLNHNVFERKIDELAEKFQMKMENHIRLLSRRIRVAEQLHAETRESHKKVLEKLEQENKELHEKKAACEAEAKKMKDMLLESGSNMLTGLDIMMKKMDEENGKFLRRISRISNELQVAKNCLTGKKDEVEKLNYNMETEEESEGDRRNAASKLGRKVEDLEQKLKERDEGMSSLGEEKREAIRQLCVLIEYHRHRYDHLKEAVSKMPIRFKKPT
;
A
#
# COMPACT_ATOMS: atom_id res chain seq x y z
N MET A 1 82.21 -31.51 18.86
CA MET A 1 80.77 -31.85 18.81
C MET A 1 80.06 -30.75 18.03
N GLU A 2 80.15 -30.82 16.70
CA GLU A 2 79.28 -30.02 15.82
C GLU A 2 78.04 -30.88 15.52
N SER A 3 76.81 -30.38 15.72
CA SER A 3 75.56 -30.96 15.17
C SER A 3 74.27 -30.21 15.54
N THR A 4 74.24 -29.37 16.59
CA THR A 4 72.97 -28.87 17.16
C THR A 4 72.62 -27.41 16.84
N GLU A 5 73.51 -26.43 17.07
CA GLU A 5 73.18 -24.98 16.98
C GLU A 5 72.75 -24.47 15.58
N ASN A 6 72.92 -25.27 14.54
CA ASN A 6 72.53 -24.94 13.16
C ASN A 6 71.14 -25.45 12.74
N ARG A 7 70.39 -26.18 13.59
CA ARG A 7 68.99 -26.55 13.26
C ARG A 7 68.02 -25.42 13.54
N ASP A 8 68.02 -24.91 14.77
CA ASP A 8 67.08 -23.91 15.24
C ASP A 8 67.08 -22.64 14.35
N ASN A 9 68.28 -22.18 13.95
CA ASN A 9 68.44 -21.06 13.01
C ASN A 9 67.89 -21.34 11.60
N VAL A 10 67.87 -22.60 11.14
CA VAL A 10 67.34 -22.96 9.82
C VAL A 10 65.83 -23.04 9.86
N GLU A 11 65.23 -23.64 10.89
CA GLU A 11 63.77 -23.66 11.07
C GLU A 11 63.19 -22.24 11.25
N ASP A 12 63.84 -21.37 12.03
CA ASP A 12 63.46 -19.94 12.13
C ASP A 12 63.53 -19.22 10.77
N ILE A 13 64.58 -19.46 9.97
CA ILE A 13 64.74 -18.86 8.64
C ILE A 13 63.73 -19.42 7.63
N GLU A 14 63.39 -20.70 7.71
CA GLU A 14 62.38 -21.36 6.88
C GLU A 14 60.98 -20.82 7.20
N GLN A 15 60.62 -20.78 8.48
CA GLN A 15 59.35 -20.24 8.94
C GLN A 15 59.23 -18.72 8.69
N MET A 16 60.34 -17.96 8.72
CA MET A 16 60.35 -16.56 8.28
C MET A 16 60.12 -16.40 6.76
N LYS A 17 60.59 -17.35 5.92
CA LYS A 17 60.25 -17.35 4.48
C LYS A 17 58.78 -17.71 4.24
N GLU A 18 58.24 -18.72 4.94
CA GLU A 18 56.83 -19.10 4.83
C GLU A 18 55.92 -17.93 5.24
N ASN A 19 56.17 -17.31 6.39
CA ASN A 19 55.44 -16.12 6.84
C ASN A 19 55.54 -14.97 5.83
N LYS A 20 56.73 -14.72 5.26
CA LYS A 20 56.89 -13.71 4.19
C LYS A 20 56.04 -14.04 2.96
N GLN A 21 56.07 -15.28 2.49
CA GLN A 21 55.34 -15.71 1.28
C GLN A 21 53.82 -15.73 1.52
N GLU A 22 53.37 -16.05 2.73
CA GLU A 22 51.97 -15.91 3.14
C GLU A 22 51.53 -14.43 3.13
N ILE A 23 52.36 -13.53 3.68
CA ILE A 23 52.13 -12.08 3.67
C ILE A 23 52.10 -11.53 2.24
N GLU A 24 53.04 -11.90 1.37
CA GLU A 24 53.04 -11.48 -0.05
C GLU A 24 51.78 -11.98 -0.78
N THR A 25 51.31 -13.19 -0.47
CA THR A 25 50.06 -13.75 -1.01
C THR A 25 48.82 -12.99 -0.51
N LYS A 26 48.78 -12.62 0.79
CA LYS A 26 47.73 -11.78 1.37
C LYS A 26 47.70 -10.38 0.76
N VAL A 27 48.86 -9.75 0.58
CA VAL A 27 49.00 -8.43 -0.08
C VAL A 27 48.55 -8.50 -1.54
N ALA A 28 48.89 -9.57 -2.28
CA ALA A 28 48.38 -9.77 -3.63
C ALA A 28 46.85 -9.92 -3.68
N ARG A 29 46.23 -10.59 -2.70
CA ARG A 29 44.77 -10.70 -2.55
C ARG A 29 44.11 -9.34 -2.25
N ILE A 30 44.69 -8.56 -1.32
CA ILE A 30 44.29 -7.18 -1.01
C ILE A 30 44.33 -6.30 -2.27
N LEU A 31 45.45 -6.31 -3.00
CA LEU A 31 45.61 -5.54 -4.24
C LEU A 31 44.64 -5.99 -5.34
N LYS A 32 44.28 -7.27 -5.40
CA LYS A 32 43.27 -7.80 -6.34
C LYS A 32 41.86 -7.34 -6.00
N LEU A 33 41.48 -7.35 -4.72
CA LEU A 33 40.20 -6.80 -4.24
C LEU A 33 40.10 -5.30 -4.56
N ILE A 34 41.14 -4.52 -4.26
CA ILE A 34 41.19 -3.08 -4.57
C ILE A 34 41.10 -2.82 -6.09
N LYS A 35 41.85 -3.56 -6.92
CA LYS A 35 41.79 -3.41 -8.39
C LYS A 35 40.46 -3.84 -9.00
N SER A 36 39.71 -4.75 -8.38
CA SER A 36 38.37 -5.14 -8.84
C SER A 36 37.30 -4.06 -8.65
N ASN A 37 37.61 -2.98 -7.91
CA ASN A 37 36.70 -1.88 -7.59
C ASN A 37 36.57 -0.83 -8.73
N GLY A 38 37.14 -1.09 -9.91
CA GLY A 38 37.29 -0.13 -11.01
C GLY A 38 36.70 -0.54 -12.36
N GLN A 39 35.65 -1.36 -12.40
CA GLN A 39 34.91 -1.67 -13.63
C GLN A 39 33.40 -1.46 -13.47
N ASP A 40 32.83 -0.58 -14.30
CA ASP A 40 31.44 -0.13 -14.22
C ASP A 40 30.41 -1.24 -14.51
N LYS A 41 29.85 -1.84 -13.45
CA LYS A 41 28.61 -2.62 -13.52
C LYS A 41 27.67 -2.26 -12.38
N LYS A 42 26.81 -1.26 -12.64
CA LYS A 42 25.72 -0.85 -11.73
C LYS A 42 24.85 -2.05 -11.36
N GLY A 43 24.67 -2.30 -10.05
CA GLY A 43 23.55 -3.09 -9.54
C GLY A 43 23.87 -4.34 -8.70
N LYS A 44 24.80 -4.29 -7.73
CA LYS A 44 24.93 -5.37 -6.73
C LYS A 44 25.52 -4.97 -5.36
N LEU A 45 24.95 -3.93 -4.74
CA LEU A 45 25.37 -3.33 -3.45
C LEU A 45 25.69 -4.32 -2.30
N SER A 46 25.08 -5.51 -2.30
CA SER A 46 25.34 -6.54 -1.29
C SER A 46 26.73 -7.19 -1.42
N GLU A 47 27.27 -7.34 -2.63
CA GLU A 47 28.58 -7.95 -2.81
C GLU A 47 29.71 -6.98 -2.46
N ASP A 48 29.57 -5.71 -2.80
CA ASP A 48 30.62 -4.71 -2.53
C ASP A 48 30.81 -4.51 -1.02
N SER A 49 29.72 -4.50 -0.24
CA SER A 49 29.77 -4.52 1.24
C SER A 49 30.50 -5.74 1.80
N MET A 50 30.28 -6.92 1.22
CA MET A 50 30.94 -8.17 1.64
C MET A 50 32.44 -8.16 1.26
N ARG A 51 32.80 -7.66 0.07
CA ARG A 51 34.20 -7.50 -0.37
C ARG A 51 34.96 -6.44 0.45
N ILE A 52 34.31 -5.34 0.83
CA ILE A 52 34.88 -4.33 1.74
C ILE A 52 35.11 -4.95 3.13
N SER A 53 34.19 -5.80 3.60
CA SER A 53 34.34 -6.52 4.87
C SER A 53 35.51 -7.53 4.84
N GLU A 54 35.66 -8.28 3.74
CA GLU A 54 36.82 -9.16 3.52
C GLU A 54 38.14 -8.37 3.47
N LEU A 55 38.14 -7.23 2.77
CA LEU A 55 39.29 -6.34 2.65
C LEU A 55 39.73 -5.77 4.01
N ILE A 56 38.77 -5.30 4.84
CA ILE A 56 39.04 -4.81 6.20
C ILE A 56 39.61 -5.93 7.08
N GLY A 57 39.05 -7.15 7.00
CA GLY A 57 39.57 -8.31 7.74
C GLY A 57 41.01 -8.66 7.36
N LEU A 58 41.31 -8.71 6.06
CA LEU A 58 42.66 -8.98 5.55
C LEU A 58 43.68 -7.89 5.94
N VAL A 59 43.28 -6.61 5.93
CA VAL A 59 44.13 -5.49 6.38
C VAL A 59 44.37 -5.54 7.88
N HIS A 60 43.38 -5.91 8.68
CA HIS A 60 43.52 -6.02 10.14
C HIS A 60 44.45 -7.18 10.54
N GLU A 61 44.30 -8.35 9.92
CA GLU A 61 45.19 -9.50 10.18
C GLU A 61 46.61 -9.24 9.67
N PHE A 62 46.78 -8.54 8.54
CA PHE A 62 48.10 -8.07 8.08
C PHE A 62 48.75 -7.12 9.11
N HIS A 63 48.00 -6.18 9.69
CA HIS A 63 48.53 -5.28 10.71
C HIS A 63 48.95 -6.03 11.98
N LYS A 64 48.19 -7.05 12.38
CA LYS A 64 48.49 -7.95 13.51
C LYS A 64 49.75 -8.80 13.25
N GLN A 65 49.91 -9.37 12.06
CA GLN A 65 51.15 -10.06 11.67
C GLN A 65 52.35 -9.11 11.59
N TYR A 66 52.15 -7.86 11.12
CA TYR A 66 53.19 -6.82 11.14
C TYR A 66 53.63 -6.45 12.56
N GLN A 67 52.70 -6.24 13.51
CA GLN A 67 53.04 -5.97 14.91
C GLN A 67 53.82 -7.13 15.55
N PHE A 68 53.43 -8.37 15.27
CA PHE A 68 54.15 -9.56 15.74
C PHE A 68 55.59 -9.59 15.19
N LEU A 69 55.77 -9.42 13.87
CA LEU A 69 57.09 -9.41 13.23
C LEU A 69 57.97 -8.25 13.73
N TYR A 70 57.39 -7.07 13.95
CA TYR A 70 58.07 -5.92 14.53
C TYR A 70 58.53 -6.21 15.97
N SER A 71 57.71 -6.89 16.77
CA SER A 71 58.06 -7.32 18.12
C SER A 71 59.21 -8.35 18.13
N GLN A 72 59.22 -9.30 17.19
CA GLN A 72 60.34 -10.23 17.01
C GLN A 72 61.63 -9.48 16.61
N TYR A 73 61.53 -8.46 15.75
CA TYR A 73 62.68 -7.66 15.33
C TYR A 73 63.26 -6.81 16.47
N ASP A 74 62.45 -6.20 17.32
CA ASP A 74 62.96 -5.47 18.49
C ASP A 74 63.49 -6.41 19.59
N ASN A 75 62.95 -7.63 19.73
CA ASN A 75 63.57 -8.68 20.55
C ASN A 75 64.96 -9.07 20.03
N LEU A 76 65.12 -9.28 18.71
CA LEU A 76 66.40 -9.56 18.07
C LEU A 76 67.39 -8.38 18.18
N ARG A 77 66.91 -7.14 18.07
CA ARG A 77 67.69 -5.91 18.35
C ARG A 77 68.21 -5.90 19.79
N GLY A 78 67.36 -6.27 20.75
CA GLY A 78 67.72 -6.43 22.15
C GLY A 78 68.76 -7.53 22.38
N GLU A 79 68.59 -8.70 21.76
CA GLU A 79 69.56 -9.81 21.81
C GLU A 79 70.94 -9.41 21.27
N ILE A 80 70.99 -8.76 20.11
CA ILE A 80 72.24 -8.25 19.53
C ILE A 80 72.89 -7.22 20.47
N GLY A 81 72.08 -6.32 21.06
CA GLY A 81 72.55 -5.35 22.07
C GLY A 81 73.14 -6.00 23.34
N LYS A 82 72.62 -7.15 23.78
CA LYS A 82 73.21 -7.94 24.88
C LYS A 82 74.52 -8.59 24.47
N ARG A 83 74.55 -9.28 23.32
CA ARG A 83 75.76 -9.99 22.81
C ARG A 83 76.93 -9.03 22.60
N ALA A 84 76.66 -7.78 22.21
CA ALA A 84 77.67 -6.73 22.07
C ALA A 84 78.41 -6.33 23.39
N ARG A 85 77.89 -6.69 24.57
CA ARG A 85 78.58 -6.47 25.87
C ARG A 85 79.26 -7.73 26.43
N GLY A 86 79.14 -8.88 25.78
CA GLY A 86 79.63 -10.16 26.27
C GLY A 86 81.10 -10.48 25.96
N ARG A 87 82.07 -9.70 26.47
CA ARG A 87 83.50 -10.11 26.43
C ARG A 87 84.36 -9.61 27.61
N LYS A 88 84.08 -10.16 28.80
CA LYS A 88 85.01 -10.62 29.86
C LYS A 88 84.13 -11.15 31.00
N GLU A 89 84.10 -12.47 31.20
CA GLU A 89 84.81 -13.17 32.30
C GLU A 89 84.20 -12.80 33.67
N LYS A 90 83.37 -13.69 34.25
CA LYS A 90 83.76 -14.78 35.17
C LYS A 90 84.21 -14.24 36.55
N GLU A 91 83.70 -14.69 37.69
CA GLU A 91 82.61 -15.64 37.99
C GLU A 91 82.24 -15.55 39.51
N ASN A 92 81.10 -16.14 39.92
CA ASN A 92 80.79 -16.62 41.28
C ASN A 92 80.61 -15.65 42.49
N SER A 93 79.33 -15.46 42.86
CA SER A 93 78.73 -15.82 44.18
C SER A 93 79.14 -15.20 45.54
N SER A 94 78.11 -14.61 46.19
CA SER A 94 77.68 -14.79 47.60
C SER A 94 78.51 -14.32 48.83
N SER A 95 77.84 -13.47 49.63
CA SER A 95 77.82 -13.39 51.12
C SER A 95 79.07 -13.07 51.96
N THR A 96 78.91 -12.03 52.78
CA THR A 96 79.59 -11.61 54.04
C THR A 96 79.58 -12.65 55.19
N PRO A 97 80.30 -12.50 56.34
CA PRO A 97 81.37 -11.54 56.76
C PRO A 97 82.59 -12.22 57.47
N THR A 98 83.29 -11.51 58.40
CA THR A 98 84.35 -11.95 59.37
C THR A 98 85.76 -12.23 58.82
N SER A 99 86.84 -12.26 59.61
CA SER A 99 87.34 -11.39 60.71
C SER A 99 88.82 -11.78 60.99
N ASP A 100 89.63 -10.87 61.56
CA ASP A 100 90.96 -11.12 62.17
C ASP A 100 92.08 -11.58 61.17
N SER A 101 93.39 -11.37 61.35
CA SER A 101 94.27 -10.52 62.20
C SER A 101 95.69 -10.55 61.58
N GLU A 102 96.83 -10.01 62.06
CA GLU A 102 97.32 -9.39 63.30
C GLU A 102 98.35 -8.25 62.99
N TYR A 103 99.08 -7.79 64.03
CA TYR A 103 100.50 -7.35 64.06
C TYR A 103 100.92 -5.86 64.01
N TYR A 104 100.87 -5.26 65.21
CA TYR A 104 101.82 -4.32 65.85
C TYR A 104 101.99 -2.85 65.39
N SER A 105 101.89 -1.98 66.41
CA SER A 105 102.77 -0.84 66.81
C SER A 105 103.51 0.00 65.78
N SER A 106 103.64 1.32 65.93
CA SER A 106 103.12 2.31 66.91
C SER A 106 103.10 3.67 66.17
N GLU A 107 102.78 4.88 66.67
CA GLU A 107 103.06 5.61 67.92
C GLU A 107 102.16 6.88 67.90
N ASP A 108 101.92 7.53 69.05
CA ASP A 108 101.33 8.90 69.08
C ASP A 108 101.94 9.69 70.26
N ILE A 109 102.99 10.49 70.01
CA ILE A 109 103.49 11.51 70.94
C ILE A 109 103.83 12.79 70.16
N GLU A 110 103.27 13.90 70.62
CA GLU A 110 103.35 15.24 70.04
C GLU A 110 104.62 16.01 70.48
N ASN A 111 104.94 17.08 69.73
CA ASN A 111 105.91 18.15 70.01
C ASN A 111 107.39 17.86 69.71
N GLY A 112 107.98 18.70 68.87
CA GLY A 112 109.42 18.72 68.59
C GLY A 112 110.08 20.05 68.98
N VAL A 113 111.42 20.06 69.01
CA VAL A 113 112.28 21.25 68.90
C VAL A 113 113.61 20.83 68.24
N PRO A 114 114.02 21.44 67.12
CA PRO A 114 115.38 21.32 66.61
C PRO A 114 116.25 22.53 66.99
N ILE A 115 117.40 22.29 67.61
CA ILE A 115 118.42 23.33 67.85
C ILE A 115 119.21 23.54 66.55
N ASN A 116 119.21 24.77 66.01
CA ASN A 116 119.87 25.10 64.74
C ASN A 116 121.16 25.93 64.93
N ARG A 117 122.23 25.51 64.26
CA ARG A 117 123.48 26.23 63.96
C ARG A 117 124.05 25.63 62.67
N HIS A 118 124.49 26.37 61.65
CA HIS A 118 124.52 27.82 61.39
C HIS A 118 124.43 28.03 59.87
N ASN A 119 124.07 29.24 59.42
CA ASN A 119 124.72 29.78 58.21
C ASN A 119 124.77 31.33 58.20
N LYS A 120 125.51 31.88 57.22
CA LYS A 120 126.20 33.18 57.29
C LYS A 120 125.40 34.40 56.80
N SER A 121 125.82 35.58 57.26
CA SER A 121 125.80 36.84 56.50
C SER A 121 127.03 37.68 56.86
N SER A 122 127.53 38.49 55.93
CA SER A 122 128.64 39.46 56.08
C SER A 122 128.18 40.75 56.81
N ASP A 123 129.01 41.75 57.17
CA ASP A 123 130.34 42.18 56.68
C ASP A 123 131.16 43.01 57.73
N SER A 124 132.49 43.12 57.53
CA SER A 124 133.44 44.05 58.20
C SER A 124 133.72 43.86 59.72
N ILE A 125 134.89 44.18 60.34
CA ILE A 125 136.04 45.07 60.04
C ILE A 125 137.42 44.38 60.28
N LYS A 126 138.50 44.99 59.75
CA LYS A 126 139.96 44.70 59.68
C LYS A 126 140.77 44.17 60.91
N ALA A 127 141.99 43.68 60.56
CA ALA A 127 143.31 43.68 61.24
C ALA A 127 143.74 42.40 62.01
N GLU A 128 145.00 41.93 62.00
CA GLU A 128 146.25 42.23 61.23
C GLU A 128 147.28 41.06 61.39
N LEU A 129 148.18 40.83 60.40
CA LEU A 129 149.59 40.29 60.40
C LEU A 129 150.06 39.18 61.40
N ASP A 130 151.07 38.30 61.20
CA ASP A 130 151.87 37.70 60.08
C ASP A 130 152.59 36.44 60.68
N THR A 131 152.89 35.34 59.97
CA THR A 131 154.22 34.83 59.47
C THR A 131 154.08 33.28 59.33
N GLU A 132 154.60 32.58 58.31
CA GLU A 132 155.98 32.06 58.08
C GLU A 132 156.51 31.18 59.25
N ASP A 133 157.20 30.03 59.05
CA ASP A 133 157.96 29.56 57.87
C ASP A 133 158.13 28.00 57.79
N PHE A 134 158.82 27.49 56.76
CA PHE A 134 159.17 26.07 56.53
C PHE A 134 160.70 25.88 56.45
N GLU A 135 161.29 24.96 57.24
CA GLU A 135 162.50 24.21 56.83
C GLU A 135 162.81 22.99 57.72
N ALA A 136 163.89 22.26 57.41
CA ALA A 136 164.31 21.03 58.08
C ALA A 136 165.86 20.89 58.13
N SER A 137 166.37 19.94 58.94
CA SER A 137 167.49 19.02 58.63
C SER A 137 168.58 18.80 59.72
N ALA A 138 168.85 17.51 59.96
CA ALA A 138 170.15 16.86 60.22
C ALA A 138 170.97 17.02 61.52
N ASN A 139 171.76 15.96 61.77
CA ASN A 139 172.51 15.63 62.98
C ASN A 139 174.02 15.94 62.92
N LEU A 140 174.58 16.28 64.09
CA LEU A 140 175.76 15.66 64.72
C LEU A 140 176.92 15.10 63.84
N GLN A 141 177.92 15.95 63.59
CA GLN A 141 179.35 15.77 63.96
C GLN A 141 180.06 14.39 63.82
N TYR A 142 181.24 14.35 63.17
CA TYR A 142 182.45 13.64 63.67
C TYR A 142 183.78 14.10 63.01
N MET A 143 184.92 13.54 63.45
CA MET A 143 186.30 14.05 63.36
C MET A 143 187.21 13.39 62.31
N THR A 144 188.27 14.07 61.83
CA THR A 144 189.55 13.40 61.46
C THR A 144 190.79 14.32 61.42
N ALA A 145 191.98 13.71 61.60
CA ALA A 145 193.33 14.09 61.12
C ALA A 145 194.32 14.84 62.05
N PHE A 146 195.42 14.17 62.43
CA PHE A 146 196.85 14.55 62.25
C PHE A 146 197.76 13.36 62.66
N GLY A 147 199.10 13.39 62.46
CA GLY A 147 199.96 12.30 62.95
C GLY A 147 201.47 12.32 62.62
N LYS A 148 202.16 11.26 63.08
CA LYS A 148 203.57 10.80 62.84
C LYS A 148 204.75 11.70 63.24
N SER A 149 205.72 11.13 63.97
CA SER A 149 207.14 11.55 64.01
C SER A 149 208.09 10.35 64.32
N PRO A 150 209.43 10.44 64.11
CA PRO A 150 210.29 9.24 63.88
C PRO A 150 211.64 9.15 64.66
N LYS A 151 212.46 8.12 64.33
CA LYS A 151 213.92 7.94 64.63
C LYS A 151 214.29 7.58 66.09
N ALA A 152 215.46 7.01 66.46
CA ALA A 152 216.62 6.37 65.76
C ALA A 152 217.50 5.63 66.84
N GLU A 153 218.57 4.85 66.58
CA GLU A 153 218.97 3.82 65.59
C GLU A 153 220.31 3.16 66.07
N ILE A 154 220.62 1.89 65.69
CA ILE A 154 221.94 1.19 65.80
C ILE A 154 222.42 0.85 67.25
N THR A 155 222.98 -0.31 67.60
CA THR A 155 223.61 -1.47 66.88
C THR A 155 222.90 -2.81 67.28
N ARG A 156 223.38 -4.07 67.14
CA ARG A 156 224.70 -4.68 66.78
C ARG A 156 224.54 -6.04 66.05
N LYS A 157 225.61 -6.84 66.01
CA LYS A 157 225.90 -7.95 65.06
C LYS A 157 224.95 -9.17 65.07
N ASP A 158 224.18 -9.43 66.12
CA ASP A 158 223.41 -10.69 66.27
C ASP A 158 221.97 -10.65 65.73
N GLN A 159 221.54 -9.52 65.15
CA GLN A 159 220.12 -9.23 64.89
C GLN A 159 219.54 -9.84 63.60
N LYS A 160 220.34 -10.49 62.73
CA LYS A 160 219.93 -10.81 61.35
C LYS A 160 218.73 -11.76 61.24
N ASN A 161 218.55 -12.70 62.17
CA ASN A 161 217.50 -13.72 62.05
C ASN A 161 216.16 -13.29 62.67
N LYS A 162 216.15 -12.66 63.86
CA LYS A 162 214.90 -12.23 64.55
C LYS A 162 214.18 -11.06 63.89
N ALA A 163 214.82 -10.31 63.00
CA ALA A 163 214.19 -9.22 62.25
C ALA A 163 213.28 -9.71 61.09
N GLN A 164 213.56 -10.89 60.54
CA GLN A 164 212.82 -11.47 59.41
C GLN A 164 211.39 -11.92 59.81
N GLU A 165 211.23 -12.31 61.08
CA GLU A 165 210.05 -12.96 61.63
C GLU A 165 208.94 -11.94 61.92
N ARG A 166 209.22 -10.93 62.75
CA ARG A 166 208.30 -9.84 63.09
C ARG A 166 207.76 -9.07 61.88
N LYS A 167 208.51 -9.02 60.78
CA LYS A 167 208.08 -8.36 59.53
C LYS A 167 207.00 -9.15 58.80
N ARG A 168 206.84 -10.45 59.06
CA ARG A 168 205.75 -11.29 58.53
C ARG A 168 204.48 -11.13 59.34
N GLU A 169 204.59 -11.12 60.67
CA GLU A 169 203.46 -10.94 61.61
C GLU A 169 202.70 -9.62 61.36
N PHE A 170 203.42 -8.52 61.16
CA PHE A 170 202.77 -7.24 60.83
C PHE A 170 202.11 -7.23 59.44
N SER A 171 202.60 -8.08 58.51
CA SER A 171 202.05 -8.18 57.15
C SER A 171 200.79 -9.07 57.06
N THR A 172 200.49 -9.88 58.07
CA THR A 172 199.23 -10.63 58.14
C THR A 172 198.14 -9.81 58.83
N LEU A 173 198.48 -9.09 59.91
CA LEU A 173 197.50 -8.33 60.69
C LEU A 173 196.79 -7.22 59.89
N VAL A 174 197.54 -6.46 59.07
CA VAL A 174 196.97 -5.38 58.24
C VAL A 174 195.92 -5.89 57.25
N LYS A 175 196.16 -7.06 56.64
CA LYS A 175 195.23 -7.64 55.64
C LYS A 175 193.89 -8.07 56.24
N VAL A 176 193.89 -8.51 57.50
CA VAL A 176 192.64 -8.84 58.22
C VAL A 176 191.80 -7.58 58.44
N GLN A 177 192.44 -6.45 58.73
CA GLN A 177 191.75 -5.18 58.98
C GLN A 177 191.13 -4.57 57.71
N GLU A 178 191.78 -4.70 56.54
CA GLU A 178 191.19 -4.30 55.25
C GLU A 178 189.92 -5.11 54.93
N VAL A 179 189.97 -6.44 55.12
CA VAL A 179 188.81 -7.32 54.84
C VAL A 179 187.62 -6.97 55.73
N HIS A 180 187.81 -6.81 57.04
CA HIS A 180 186.72 -6.40 57.95
C HIS A 180 186.14 -5.02 57.60
N GLY A 181 186.98 -4.07 57.15
CA GLY A 181 186.49 -2.77 56.65
C GLY A 181 185.60 -2.91 55.41
N SER A 182 185.98 -3.78 54.47
CA SER A 182 185.17 -4.05 53.27
C SER A 182 183.85 -4.77 53.56
N GLN A 183 183.84 -5.71 54.52
CA GLN A 183 182.65 -6.41 55.00
C GLN A 183 181.62 -5.42 55.58
N ALA A 184 182.02 -4.61 56.56
CA ALA A 184 181.12 -3.65 57.21
C ALA A 184 180.56 -2.60 56.23
N SER A 185 181.34 -2.18 55.23
CA SER A 185 180.87 -1.26 54.19
C SER A 185 179.86 -1.88 53.21
N ALA A 186 179.76 -3.21 53.13
CA ALA A 186 178.73 -3.89 52.34
C ALA A 186 177.40 -3.96 53.10
N GLU A 187 177.46 -4.38 54.38
CA GLU A 187 176.30 -4.48 55.27
C GLU A 187 175.59 -3.13 55.46
N ILE A 188 176.34 -2.03 55.59
CA ILE A 188 175.77 -0.67 55.65
C ILE A 188 174.99 -0.34 54.37
N LYS A 189 175.53 -0.64 53.18
CA LYS A 189 174.86 -0.34 51.91
C LYS A 189 173.61 -1.19 51.67
N GLU A 190 173.59 -2.42 52.17
CA GLU A 190 172.40 -3.27 52.09
C GLU A 190 171.28 -2.71 52.99
N LEU A 191 171.63 -2.25 54.21
CA LEU A 191 170.69 -1.57 55.12
C LEU A 191 170.21 -0.22 54.57
N GLU A 192 171.06 0.57 53.91
CA GLU A 192 170.67 1.79 53.18
C GLU A 192 169.69 1.47 52.03
N GLY A 193 169.91 0.35 51.32
CA GLY A 193 168.98 -0.17 50.31
C GLY A 193 167.62 -0.55 50.89
N GLN A 194 167.59 -1.26 52.03
CA GLN A 194 166.35 -1.61 52.72
C GLN A 194 165.60 -0.36 53.23
N LEU A 195 166.32 0.61 53.81
CA LEU A 195 165.74 1.88 54.27
C LEU A 195 165.16 2.73 53.13
N THR A 196 165.79 2.75 51.96
CA THR A 196 165.25 3.48 50.79
C THR A 196 164.00 2.79 50.22
N MET A 197 163.95 1.47 50.16
CA MET A 197 162.72 0.74 49.77
C MET A 197 161.57 0.96 50.76
N LEU A 198 161.81 0.80 52.07
CA LEU A 198 160.81 1.04 53.11
C LEU A 198 160.30 2.50 53.10
N ARG A 199 161.17 3.46 52.77
CA ARG A 199 160.77 4.86 52.61
C ARG A 199 159.85 5.06 51.41
N MET A 200 160.15 4.45 50.25
CA MET A 200 159.26 4.50 49.09
C MET A 200 157.92 3.80 49.34
N GLU A 201 157.91 2.71 50.11
CA GLU A 201 156.68 2.01 50.50
C GLU A 201 155.83 2.86 51.46
N LEU A 202 156.45 3.54 52.44
CA LEU A 202 155.77 4.53 53.29
C LEU A 202 155.21 5.71 52.49
N GLU A 203 155.97 6.26 51.55
CA GLU A 203 155.52 7.35 50.65
C GLU A 203 154.31 6.91 49.82
N SER A 204 154.34 5.68 49.30
CA SER A 204 153.23 5.04 48.57
C SER A 204 151.99 4.84 49.45
N LEU A 205 152.15 4.25 50.63
CA LEU A 205 151.07 4.05 51.60
C LEU A 205 150.47 5.39 52.09
N HIS A 206 151.29 6.43 52.23
CA HIS A 206 150.81 7.78 52.56
C HIS A 206 149.99 8.38 51.41
N SER A 207 150.43 8.21 50.15
CA SER A 207 149.64 8.63 48.98
C SER A 207 148.30 7.88 48.89
N LEU A 208 148.28 6.57 49.20
CA LEU A 208 147.06 5.75 49.23
C LEU A 208 146.13 6.16 50.38
N LYS A 209 146.67 6.40 51.58
CA LYS A 209 145.91 6.94 52.73
C LYS A 209 145.20 8.22 52.32
N ASN A 210 145.93 9.20 51.80
CA ASN A 210 145.39 10.50 51.45
C ASN A 210 144.32 10.39 50.35
N GLY A 211 144.50 9.49 49.37
CA GLY A 211 143.48 9.20 48.35
C GLY A 211 142.19 8.59 48.92
N LEU A 212 142.29 7.71 49.91
CA LEU A 212 141.13 7.15 50.61
C LEU A 212 140.45 8.18 51.53
N GLU A 213 141.22 9.05 52.17
CA GLU A 213 140.74 10.10 53.07
C GLU A 213 139.92 11.15 52.29
N VAL A 214 140.36 11.52 51.07
CA VAL A 214 139.55 12.33 50.13
C VAL A 214 138.28 11.60 49.68
N GLN A 215 138.32 10.30 49.37
CA GLN A 215 137.11 9.54 49.02
C GLN A 215 136.12 9.45 50.18
N ILE A 216 136.60 9.39 51.43
CA ILE A 216 135.76 9.44 52.63
C ILE A 216 135.12 10.83 52.75
N GLU A 217 135.86 11.91 52.56
CA GLU A 217 135.31 13.27 52.59
C GLU A 217 134.27 13.51 51.46
N GLU A 218 134.53 13.03 50.24
CA GLU A 218 133.55 13.08 49.14
C GLU A 218 132.26 12.32 49.50
N LYS A 219 132.38 11.13 50.10
CA LYS A 219 131.22 10.31 50.51
C LYS A 219 130.49 10.88 51.71
N GLU A 220 131.18 11.52 52.65
CA GLU A 220 130.56 12.24 53.76
C GLU A 220 129.78 13.47 53.24
N ASN A 221 130.32 14.19 52.26
CA ASN A 221 129.65 15.33 51.63
C ASN A 221 128.54 14.92 50.64
N GLU A 222 128.56 13.70 50.10
CA GLU A 222 127.41 13.07 49.45
C GLU A 222 126.32 12.70 50.47
N ALA A 223 126.68 12.08 51.59
CA ALA A 223 125.75 11.72 52.65
C ALA A 223 125.05 12.95 53.27
N LYS A 224 125.78 14.04 53.54
CA LYS A 224 125.20 15.32 54.02
C LYS A 224 124.15 15.85 53.05
N ARG A 225 124.44 15.90 51.74
CA ARG A 225 123.48 16.33 50.71
C ARG A 225 122.26 15.42 50.66
N LEU A 226 122.43 14.11 50.78
CA LEU A 226 121.31 13.15 50.82
C LEU A 226 120.41 13.38 52.05
N VAL A 227 121.00 13.62 53.23
CA VAL A 227 120.26 13.98 54.45
C VAL A 227 119.48 15.28 54.28
N GLU A 228 120.09 16.32 53.70
CA GLU A 228 119.39 17.58 53.38
C GLU A 228 118.23 17.37 52.41
N THR A 229 118.41 16.58 51.35
CA THR A 229 117.32 16.28 50.40
C THR A 229 116.20 15.45 51.03
N ASN A 230 116.53 14.49 51.90
CA ASN A 230 115.53 13.70 52.60
C ASN A 230 114.73 14.56 53.59
N ALA A 231 115.37 15.48 54.32
CA ALA A 231 114.67 16.44 55.18
C ALA A 231 113.69 17.31 54.39
N GLN A 232 114.10 17.82 53.22
CA GLN A 232 113.22 18.57 52.32
C GLN A 232 112.04 17.70 51.82
N LEU A 233 112.30 16.45 51.40
CA LEU A 233 111.25 15.52 50.99
C LEU A 233 110.26 15.21 52.12
N HIS A 234 110.72 15.00 53.36
CA HIS A 234 109.84 14.80 54.51
C HIS A 234 108.95 16.02 54.77
N THR A 235 109.51 17.24 54.78
CA THR A 235 108.66 18.45 54.91
C THR A 235 107.61 18.55 53.81
N ARG A 236 107.96 18.19 52.56
CA ARG A 236 107.04 18.21 51.43
C ARG A 236 105.99 17.10 51.49
N ILE A 237 106.30 15.95 52.10
CA ILE A 237 105.33 14.88 52.36
C ILE A 237 104.28 15.37 53.37
N SER A 238 104.69 15.95 54.50
CA SER A 238 103.75 16.45 55.51
C SER A 238 102.90 17.64 55.03
N GLU A 239 103.42 18.50 54.16
CA GLU A 239 102.59 19.49 53.43
C GLU A 239 101.50 18.82 52.58
N LEU A 240 101.83 17.72 51.88
CA LEU A 240 100.89 17.00 51.02
C LEU A 240 99.88 16.18 51.82
N GLU A 241 100.26 15.67 52.99
CA GLU A 241 99.38 14.97 53.94
C GLU A 241 98.34 15.94 54.50
N LEU A 242 98.74 17.09 55.04
CA LEU A 242 97.82 18.14 55.49
C LEU A 242 96.89 18.63 54.35
N MET A 243 97.43 18.84 53.15
CA MET A 243 96.64 19.21 51.97
C MET A 243 95.74 18.07 51.43
N SER A 244 95.97 16.83 51.85
CA SER A 244 95.12 15.67 51.55
C SER A 244 94.00 15.56 52.57
N GLU A 245 94.32 15.69 53.86
CA GLU A 245 93.35 15.70 54.96
C GLU A 245 92.35 16.86 54.82
N GLU A 246 92.82 18.08 54.52
CA GLU A 246 91.97 19.24 54.30
C GLU A 246 90.99 19.02 53.13
N LYS A 247 91.41 18.30 52.09
CA LYS A 247 90.54 17.89 50.98
C LYS A 247 89.59 16.76 51.37
N GLY A 248 90.04 15.78 52.15
CA GLY A 248 89.20 14.71 52.68
C GLY A 248 88.07 15.24 53.57
N ASN A 249 88.38 16.23 54.41
CA ASN A 249 87.42 16.95 55.24
C ASN A 249 86.42 17.76 54.38
N LYS A 250 86.90 18.47 53.33
CA LYS A 250 86.03 19.16 52.36
C LYS A 250 85.11 18.21 51.59
N ILE A 251 85.62 17.06 51.14
CA ILE A 251 84.84 16.01 50.47
C ILE A 251 83.78 15.46 51.42
N SER A 252 84.14 15.16 52.67
CA SER A 252 83.21 14.65 53.69
C SER A 252 82.07 15.65 53.97
N ALA A 253 82.38 16.94 54.12
CA ALA A 253 81.38 17.98 54.26
C ALA A 253 80.43 18.08 53.04
N MET A 254 80.98 17.97 51.83
CA MET A 254 80.19 17.95 50.59
C MET A 254 79.28 16.70 50.51
N THR A 255 79.78 15.53 50.90
CA THR A 255 78.99 14.28 50.97
C THR A 255 77.81 14.40 51.92
N VAL A 256 77.99 15.02 53.10
CA VAL A 256 76.89 15.29 54.04
C VAL A 256 75.86 16.25 53.45
N GLN A 257 76.29 17.29 52.71
CA GLN A 257 75.36 18.19 52.02
C GLN A 257 74.59 17.49 50.90
N MET A 258 75.26 16.67 50.08
CA MET A 258 74.61 15.86 49.03
C MET A 258 73.54 14.93 49.62
N LYS A 259 73.86 14.21 50.71
CA LYS A 259 72.90 13.33 51.40
C LYS A 259 71.70 14.08 52.00
N LYS A 260 71.90 15.33 52.44
CA LYS A 260 70.79 16.20 52.89
C LYS A 260 69.86 16.59 51.72
N VAL A 261 70.41 16.87 50.54
CA VAL A 261 69.62 17.15 49.32
C VAL A 261 68.92 15.90 48.82
N GLU A 262 69.60 14.76 48.77
CA GLU A 262 69.06 13.45 48.41
C GLU A 262 67.85 13.06 49.28
N ASN A 263 67.97 13.20 50.60
CA ASN A 263 66.87 12.98 51.53
C ASN A 263 65.67 13.92 51.26
N ASN A 264 65.93 15.21 51.03
CA ASN A 264 64.87 16.19 50.74
C ASN A 264 64.13 15.88 49.43
N LEU A 265 64.88 15.54 48.37
CA LEU A 265 64.31 15.13 47.09
C LEU A 265 63.51 13.83 47.23
N THR A 266 64.02 12.86 48.01
CA THR A 266 63.32 11.60 48.28
C THR A 266 61.99 11.82 48.98
N SER A 267 61.95 12.65 50.03
CA SER A 267 60.69 13.03 50.70
C SER A 267 59.74 13.77 49.75
N ARG A 268 60.23 14.65 48.87
CA ARG A 268 59.38 15.35 47.89
C ARG A 268 58.83 14.41 46.81
N ILE A 269 59.64 13.45 46.34
CA ILE A 269 59.19 12.39 45.43
C ILE A 269 58.12 11.53 46.11
N GLN A 270 58.30 11.15 47.38
CA GLN A 270 57.31 10.37 48.12
C GLN A 270 55.95 11.08 48.23
N VAL A 271 55.93 12.38 48.53
CA VAL A 271 54.70 13.20 48.55
C VAL A 271 54.04 13.29 47.17
N LEU A 272 54.82 13.50 46.11
CA LEU A 272 54.31 13.52 44.74
C LEU A 272 53.75 12.16 44.30
N VAL A 273 54.37 11.04 44.72
CA VAL A 273 53.87 9.68 44.46
C VAL A 273 52.54 9.44 45.18
N THR A 274 52.35 9.91 46.41
CA THR A 274 51.03 9.85 47.08
C THR A 274 49.99 10.68 46.34
N GLN A 275 50.29 11.93 45.96
CA GLN A 275 49.36 12.79 45.22
C GLN A 275 48.96 12.19 43.86
N VAL A 276 49.90 11.59 43.13
CA VAL A 276 49.61 10.87 41.87
C VAL A 276 48.70 9.68 42.12
N LYS A 277 48.89 8.93 43.21
CA LYS A 277 48.04 7.79 43.57
C LYS A 277 46.62 8.23 43.92
N ASP A 278 46.46 9.33 44.65
CA ASP A 278 45.15 9.86 45.02
C ASP A 278 44.39 10.38 43.79
N LEU A 279 45.08 11.10 42.90
CA LEU A 279 44.53 11.53 41.60
C LEU A 279 44.18 10.36 40.67
N GLN A 280 44.95 9.26 40.73
CA GLN A 280 44.65 8.03 39.98
C GLN A 280 43.33 7.41 40.45
N LEU A 281 43.10 7.34 41.77
CA LEU A 281 41.85 6.83 42.36
C LEU A 281 40.64 7.71 41.99
N GLU A 282 40.78 9.02 42.05
CA GLU A 282 39.74 9.97 41.61
C GLU A 282 39.42 9.81 40.11
N THR A 283 40.45 9.65 39.28
CA THR A 283 40.29 9.44 37.83
C THR A 283 39.57 8.11 37.52
N ASP A 284 39.85 7.06 38.30
CA ASP A 284 39.21 5.76 38.14
C ASP A 284 37.76 5.76 38.69
N TYR A 285 37.48 6.51 39.77
CA TYR A 285 36.12 6.75 40.29
C TYR A 285 35.24 7.50 39.28
N LEU A 286 35.71 8.65 38.78
CA LEU A 286 34.97 9.44 37.78
C LEU A 286 34.75 8.66 36.47
N ARG A 287 35.67 7.76 36.10
CA ARG A 287 35.47 6.85 34.95
C ARG A 287 34.37 5.82 35.20
N ALA A 288 34.23 5.32 36.42
CA ALA A 288 33.15 4.41 36.80
C ALA A 288 31.79 5.12 36.80
N GLU A 289 31.70 6.31 37.39
CA GLU A 289 30.46 7.12 37.37
C GLU A 289 30.03 7.48 35.94
N LEU A 290 30.98 7.88 35.08
CA LEU A 290 30.73 8.11 33.66
C LEU A 290 30.15 6.85 32.98
N ALA A 291 30.73 5.68 33.23
CA ALA A 291 30.30 4.42 32.63
C ALA A 291 28.89 4.02 33.08
N GLU A 292 28.53 4.21 34.36
CA GLU A 292 27.17 3.99 34.86
C GLU A 292 26.17 4.98 34.26
N MET A 293 26.53 6.27 34.21
CA MET A 293 25.70 7.31 33.59
C MET A 293 25.49 7.08 32.09
N GLU A 294 26.50 6.63 31.37
CA GLU A 294 26.36 6.16 29.98
C GLU A 294 25.57 4.87 29.85
N GLY A 295 25.67 3.94 30.80
CA GLY A 295 24.82 2.75 30.87
C GLY A 295 23.34 3.11 31.02
N SER A 296 23.03 3.99 31.98
CA SER A 296 21.69 4.53 32.24
C SER A 296 21.14 5.30 31.03
N LYS A 297 21.95 6.16 30.40
CA LYS A 297 21.59 6.87 29.16
C LYS A 297 21.35 5.91 27.99
N ARG A 298 22.20 4.90 27.79
CA ARG A 298 22.02 3.87 26.75
C ARG A 298 20.77 3.04 26.98
N TYR A 299 20.49 2.62 28.22
CA TYR A 299 19.26 1.90 28.57
C TYR A 299 18.00 2.75 28.30
N LYS A 300 17.96 3.99 28.78
CA LYS A 300 16.85 4.94 28.54
C LYS A 300 16.62 5.22 27.05
N LYS A 301 17.70 5.39 26.28
CA LYS A 301 17.62 5.55 24.81
C LYS A 301 17.12 4.27 24.12
N SER A 302 17.55 3.10 24.59
CA SER A 302 17.11 1.80 24.06
C SER A 302 15.62 1.54 24.31
N THR A 303 15.13 1.80 25.53
CA THR A 303 13.70 1.66 25.85
C THR A 303 12.83 2.69 25.12
N GLN A 304 13.30 3.93 24.94
CA GLN A 304 12.63 4.94 24.11
C GLN A 304 12.56 4.51 22.64
N VAL A 305 13.67 4.05 22.05
CA VAL A 305 13.71 3.55 20.66
C VAL A 305 12.81 2.33 20.47
N LYS A 306 12.77 1.42 21.45
CA LYS A 306 11.84 0.28 21.43
C LYS A 306 10.38 0.76 21.47
N GLY A 307 10.02 1.66 22.39
CA GLY A 307 8.67 2.22 22.47
C GLY A 307 8.22 2.93 21.19
N LEU A 308 9.12 3.70 20.56
CA LEU A 308 8.86 4.34 19.26
C LEU A 308 8.71 3.31 18.12
N LYS A 309 9.49 2.23 18.13
CA LYS A 309 9.38 1.13 17.15
C LYS A 309 8.07 0.36 17.30
N ASP A 310 7.63 0.12 18.53
CA ASP A 310 6.37 -0.56 18.82
C ASP A 310 5.17 0.35 18.45
N GLN A 311 5.24 1.65 18.72
CA GLN A 311 4.27 2.64 18.22
C GLN A 311 4.23 2.72 16.69
N PHE A 312 5.38 2.75 16.02
CA PHE A 312 5.45 2.73 14.55
C PHE A 312 4.78 1.48 13.97
N LYS A 313 4.97 0.32 14.59
CA LYS A 313 4.34 -0.93 14.17
C LYS A 313 2.80 -0.88 14.31
N ILE A 314 2.28 -0.28 15.39
CA ILE A 314 0.84 -0.08 15.58
C ILE A 314 0.28 0.85 14.50
N MET A 315 0.88 2.04 14.30
CA MET A 315 0.45 3.00 13.27
C MET A 315 0.53 2.42 11.84
N GLN A 316 1.51 1.55 11.56
CA GLN A 316 1.58 0.84 10.28
C GLN A 316 0.40 -0.12 10.10
N GLN A 317 0.06 -0.90 11.14
CA GLN A 317 -1.09 -1.82 11.10
C GLN A 317 -2.43 -1.09 10.99
N GLU A 318 -2.57 0.09 11.61
CA GLU A 318 -3.73 0.97 11.45
C GLU A 318 -3.83 1.52 10.02
N LEU A 319 -2.73 2.00 9.43
CA LEU A 319 -2.69 2.41 8.02
C LEU A 319 -3.04 1.27 7.06
N GLU A 320 -2.58 0.05 7.32
CA GLU A 320 -2.93 -1.15 6.55
C GLU A 320 -4.37 -1.63 6.78
N SER A 321 -4.99 -1.27 7.92
CA SER A 321 -6.43 -1.47 8.16
C SER A 321 -7.25 -0.46 7.37
N LEU A 322 -6.99 0.84 7.54
CA LEU A 322 -7.69 1.94 6.87
C LEU A 322 -7.56 1.87 5.34
N ARG A 323 -6.43 1.37 4.81
CA ARG A 323 -6.28 1.10 3.37
C ARG A 323 -7.22 0.01 2.87
N ARG A 324 -7.40 -1.07 3.62
CA ARG A 324 -8.31 -2.17 3.26
C ARG A 324 -9.77 -1.72 3.32
N GLU A 325 -10.14 -1.06 4.41
CA GLU A 325 -11.47 -0.45 4.59
C GLU A 325 -11.79 0.52 3.45
N LYS A 326 -10.87 1.42 3.10
CA LYS A 326 -11.02 2.32 1.94
C LYS A 326 -11.23 1.56 0.62
N THR A 327 -10.48 0.48 0.36
CA THR A 327 -10.69 -0.32 -0.87
C THR A 327 -12.03 -1.06 -0.87
N GLU A 328 -12.51 -1.49 0.30
CA GLU A 328 -13.81 -2.16 0.42
C GLU A 328 -14.97 -1.17 0.23
N SER A 329 -14.93 0.02 0.85
CA SER A 329 -15.90 1.09 0.59
C SER A 329 -15.91 1.54 -0.87
N GLN A 330 -14.75 1.58 -1.54
CA GLN A 330 -14.67 1.89 -2.98
C GLN A 330 -15.36 0.80 -3.82
N LEU A 331 -15.13 -0.49 -3.53
CA LEU A 331 -15.79 -1.57 -4.24
C LEU A 331 -17.32 -1.57 -4.02
N GLN A 332 -17.78 -1.24 -2.81
CA GLN A 332 -19.21 -1.06 -2.53
C GLN A 332 -19.81 0.11 -3.32
N LEU A 333 -19.09 1.24 -3.43
CA LEU A 333 -19.49 2.37 -4.29
C LEU A 333 -19.56 1.96 -5.76
N ASP A 334 -18.54 1.29 -6.28
CA ASP A 334 -18.49 0.83 -7.67
C ASP A 334 -19.63 -0.17 -7.99
N MET A 335 -20.00 -1.02 -7.02
CA MET A 335 -21.18 -1.89 -7.12
C MET A 335 -22.49 -1.09 -7.14
N LYS A 336 -22.65 -0.12 -6.23
CA LYS A 336 -23.86 0.72 -6.18
C LYS A 336 -24.01 1.61 -7.42
N ILE A 337 -22.92 2.10 -8.00
CA ILE A 337 -22.93 2.81 -9.28
C ILE A 337 -23.43 1.89 -10.42
N LYS A 338 -22.98 0.64 -10.48
CA LYS A 338 -23.46 -0.34 -11.48
C LYS A 338 -24.95 -0.65 -11.30
N GLU A 339 -25.40 -0.85 -10.05
CA GLU A 339 -26.81 -1.06 -9.70
C GLU A 339 -27.67 0.15 -10.11
N THR A 340 -27.25 1.37 -9.78
CA THR A 340 -27.94 2.61 -10.18
C THR A 340 -28.01 2.76 -11.70
N ASN A 341 -26.95 2.44 -12.44
CA ASN A 341 -26.95 2.50 -13.91
C ASN A 341 -27.87 1.44 -14.54
N GLY A 342 -27.97 0.24 -13.94
CA GLY A 342 -28.93 -0.79 -14.33
C GLY A 342 -30.37 -0.32 -14.12
N ASN A 343 -30.67 0.25 -12.95
CA ASN A 343 -31.99 0.80 -12.63
C ASN A 343 -32.35 1.98 -13.55
N LEU A 344 -31.39 2.85 -13.89
CA LEU A 344 -31.58 3.94 -14.84
C LEU A 344 -31.96 3.42 -16.24
N SER A 345 -31.30 2.35 -16.69
CA SER A 345 -31.61 1.69 -17.97
C SER A 345 -33.01 1.07 -17.99
N GLN A 346 -33.46 0.49 -16.86
CA GLN A 346 -34.83 -0.01 -16.72
C GLN A 346 -35.87 1.12 -16.73
N ILE A 347 -35.60 2.23 -16.05
CA ILE A 347 -36.46 3.42 -16.05
C ILE A 347 -36.58 4.00 -17.46
N GLU A 348 -35.50 4.04 -18.23
CA GLU A 348 -35.52 4.51 -19.61
C GLU A 348 -36.29 3.56 -20.55
N ALA A 349 -36.15 2.24 -20.37
CA ALA A 349 -36.96 1.25 -21.10
C ALA A 349 -38.46 1.40 -20.80
N LEU A 350 -38.85 1.50 -19.52
CA LEU A 350 -40.25 1.71 -19.10
C LEU A 350 -40.82 3.04 -19.60
N LYS A 351 -40.02 4.12 -19.58
CA LYS A 351 -40.40 5.42 -20.15
C LYS A 351 -40.70 5.33 -21.65
N ASN A 352 -39.89 4.57 -22.39
CA ASN A 352 -40.11 4.34 -23.83
C ASN A 352 -41.35 3.47 -24.09
N GLU A 353 -41.61 2.45 -23.26
CA GLU A 353 -42.86 1.67 -23.33
C GLU A 353 -44.09 2.54 -23.05
N ILE A 354 -44.06 3.36 -21.99
CA ILE A 354 -45.15 4.31 -21.67
C ILE A 354 -45.40 5.29 -22.83
N ALA A 355 -44.35 5.83 -23.45
CA ALA A 355 -44.47 6.68 -24.63
C ALA A 355 -45.11 5.95 -25.81
N SER A 356 -44.74 4.68 -26.05
CA SER A 356 -45.35 3.83 -27.08
C SER A 356 -46.83 3.54 -26.78
N LYS A 357 -47.18 3.22 -25.53
CA LYS A 357 -48.56 2.94 -25.10
C LYS A 357 -49.46 4.17 -25.25
N ASN A 358 -49.00 5.34 -24.81
CA ASN A 358 -49.71 6.60 -24.98
C ASN A 358 -49.88 6.96 -26.47
N GLY A 359 -48.89 6.66 -27.32
CA GLY A 359 -49.01 6.78 -28.77
C GLY A 359 -50.07 5.86 -29.38
N GLN A 360 -50.18 4.62 -28.90
CA GLN A 360 -51.25 3.68 -29.29
C GLN A 360 -52.62 4.18 -28.84
N GLU A 361 -52.75 4.62 -27.59
CA GLU A 361 -54.00 5.15 -27.03
C GLU A 361 -54.50 6.40 -27.77
N GLN A 362 -53.60 7.33 -28.12
CA GLN A 362 -53.89 8.47 -29.01
C GLN A 362 -54.35 8.05 -30.41
N GLY A 363 -53.87 6.92 -30.94
CA GLY A 363 -54.37 6.33 -32.19
C GLY A 363 -55.80 5.82 -32.04
N MET A 364 -56.06 5.00 -31.02
CA MET A 364 -57.39 4.46 -30.71
C MET A 364 -58.42 5.57 -30.44
N LEU A 365 -58.01 6.67 -29.80
CA LEU A 365 -58.87 7.83 -29.56
C LEU A 365 -59.34 8.48 -30.87
N LYS A 366 -58.44 8.71 -31.82
CA LYS A 366 -58.78 9.29 -33.13
C LYS A 366 -59.65 8.36 -33.98
N GLU A 367 -59.42 7.05 -33.87
CA GLU A 367 -60.28 6.05 -34.52
C GLU A 367 -61.71 6.08 -33.92
N LYS A 368 -61.82 6.17 -32.59
CA LYS A 368 -63.09 6.34 -31.88
C LYS A 368 -63.80 7.66 -32.22
N GLU A 369 -63.07 8.76 -32.36
CA GLU A 369 -63.59 10.05 -32.83
C GLU A 369 -64.13 9.93 -34.26
N GLY A 370 -63.43 9.22 -35.14
CA GLY A 370 -63.90 8.92 -36.50
C GLY A 370 -65.17 8.06 -36.54
N PHE A 371 -65.27 7.02 -35.70
CA PHE A 371 -66.50 6.22 -35.58
C PHE A 371 -67.66 7.01 -34.96
N LEU A 372 -67.40 7.97 -34.06
CA LEU A 372 -68.42 8.87 -33.52
C LEU A 372 -69.00 9.77 -34.62
N ALA A 373 -68.15 10.38 -35.45
CA ALA A 373 -68.61 11.17 -36.60
C ALA A 373 -69.49 10.34 -37.57
N GLN A 374 -69.04 9.12 -37.93
CA GLN A 374 -69.82 8.20 -38.77
C GLN A 374 -71.16 7.81 -38.11
N MET A 375 -71.21 7.66 -36.79
CA MET A 375 -72.44 7.34 -36.06
C MET A 375 -73.42 8.52 -36.04
N ASP A 376 -72.94 9.75 -35.93
CA ASP A 376 -73.78 10.96 -36.01
C ASP A 376 -74.27 11.21 -37.44
N ASP A 377 -73.44 11.02 -38.47
CA ASP A 377 -73.84 11.06 -39.89
C ASP A 377 -74.95 10.04 -40.20
N LEU A 378 -74.75 8.77 -39.82
CA LEU A 378 -75.75 7.70 -39.98
C LEU A 378 -77.04 8.01 -39.21
N LYS A 379 -76.96 8.71 -38.07
CA LYS A 379 -78.13 9.09 -37.28
C LYS A 379 -78.90 10.23 -37.93
N LEU A 380 -78.24 11.18 -38.58
CA LEU A 380 -78.89 12.18 -39.42
C LEU A 380 -79.59 11.55 -40.62
N GLU A 381 -78.97 10.56 -41.28
CA GLU A 381 -79.58 9.83 -42.39
C GLU A 381 -80.79 8.99 -41.94
N VAL A 382 -80.69 8.28 -40.81
CA VAL A 382 -81.83 7.55 -40.22
C VAL A 382 -82.99 8.48 -39.85
N ASN A 383 -82.73 9.66 -39.31
CA ASN A 383 -83.76 10.66 -39.04
C ASN A 383 -84.42 11.11 -40.36
N SER A 384 -83.64 11.46 -41.38
CA SER A 384 -84.16 11.90 -42.67
C SER A 384 -84.99 10.82 -43.39
N LEU A 385 -84.61 9.54 -43.26
CA LEU A 385 -85.37 8.40 -43.78
C LEU A 385 -86.66 8.16 -42.98
N HIS A 386 -86.65 8.40 -41.67
CA HIS A 386 -87.85 8.33 -40.84
C HIS A 386 -88.85 9.43 -41.22
N ASP A 387 -88.39 10.66 -41.41
CA ASP A 387 -89.22 11.79 -41.83
C ASP A 387 -89.84 11.54 -43.22
N GLN A 388 -89.04 11.04 -44.20
CA GLN A 388 -89.56 10.61 -45.50
C GLN A 388 -90.60 9.48 -45.39
N ASN A 389 -90.40 8.51 -44.50
CA ASN A 389 -91.40 7.46 -44.27
C ASN A 389 -92.69 8.04 -43.66
N ASN A 390 -92.59 9.01 -42.75
CA ASN A 390 -93.75 9.68 -42.17
C ASN A 390 -94.56 10.46 -43.23
N GLU A 391 -93.90 11.15 -44.16
CA GLU A 391 -94.54 11.80 -45.32
C GLU A 391 -95.24 10.78 -46.24
N LEU A 392 -94.57 9.67 -46.56
CA LEU A 392 -95.15 8.60 -47.38
C LEU A 392 -96.34 7.94 -46.69
N GLU A 393 -96.29 7.75 -45.37
CA GLU A 393 -97.43 7.27 -44.60
C GLU A 393 -98.60 8.26 -44.60
N GLU A 394 -98.36 9.57 -44.51
CA GLU A 394 -99.43 10.57 -44.65
C GLU A 394 -100.04 10.57 -46.05
N MET A 395 -99.22 10.42 -47.09
CA MET A 395 -99.70 10.26 -48.47
C MET A 395 -100.59 9.02 -48.62
N ILE A 396 -100.19 7.88 -48.04
CA ILE A 396 -100.98 6.64 -48.01
C ILE A 396 -102.27 6.82 -47.18
N ARG A 397 -102.20 7.46 -46.02
CA ARG A 397 -103.38 7.79 -45.19
C ARG A 397 -104.37 8.68 -45.96
N SER A 398 -103.87 9.65 -46.73
CA SER A 398 -104.71 10.52 -47.56
C SER A 398 -105.33 9.76 -48.74
N LYS A 399 -104.55 8.93 -49.45
CA LYS A 399 -105.05 8.16 -50.59
C LYS A 399 -106.03 7.06 -50.18
N ASN A 400 -105.90 6.49 -48.99
CA ASN A 400 -106.89 5.54 -48.46
C ASN A 400 -108.23 6.23 -48.18
N LYS A 401 -108.24 7.46 -47.62
CA LYS A 401 -109.48 8.24 -47.46
C LYS A 401 -110.18 8.51 -48.80
N GLU A 402 -109.42 8.94 -49.80
CA GLU A 402 -109.92 9.16 -51.17
C GLU A 402 -110.52 7.86 -51.78
N VAL A 403 -109.89 6.70 -51.54
CA VAL A 403 -110.41 5.39 -51.96
C VAL A 403 -111.70 5.00 -51.23
N ASP A 404 -111.83 5.34 -49.94
CA ASP A 404 -113.05 5.06 -49.17
C ASP A 404 -114.18 6.06 -49.48
N GLU A 405 -113.88 7.33 -49.75
CA GLU A 405 -114.84 8.31 -50.29
C GLU A 405 -115.41 7.85 -51.65
N LEU A 406 -114.55 7.38 -52.56
CA LEU A 406 -114.96 6.80 -53.85
C LEU A 406 -115.70 5.45 -53.68
N ARG A 407 -115.48 4.72 -52.59
CA ARG A 407 -116.22 3.49 -52.25
C ARG A 407 -117.64 3.82 -51.80
N GLU A 408 -117.81 4.83 -50.96
CA GLU A 408 -119.13 5.31 -50.51
C GLU A 408 -119.92 5.93 -51.68
N GLU A 409 -119.28 6.74 -52.55
CA GLU A 409 -119.93 7.25 -53.78
C GLU A 409 -120.41 6.09 -54.66
N LYS A 410 -119.55 5.10 -54.90
CA LYS A 410 -119.92 3.89 -55.64
C LYS A 410 -121.08 3.15 -54.98
N GLY A 411 -121.10 3.03 -53.65
CA GLY A 411 -122.21 2.45 -52.90
C GLY A 411 -123.52 3.18 -53.15
N GLY A 412 -123.54 4.50 -52.97
CA GLY A 412 -124.71 5.34 -53.23
C GLY A 412 -125.19 5.29 -54.69
N LEU A 413 -124.28 5.16 -55.67
CA LEU A 413 -124.62 4.94 -57.07
C LEU A 413 -125.24 3.54 -57.30
N GLN A 414 -124.75 2.50 -56.63
CA GLN A 414 -125.34 1.15 -56.70
C GLN A 414 -126.73 1.11 -56.06
N ASP A 415 -126.94 1.77 -54.92
CA ASP A 415 -128.26 1.93 -54.30
C ASP A 415 -129.22 2.72 -55.22
N LYS A 416 -128.70 3.73 -55.95
CA LYS A 416 -129.49 4.48 -56.93
C LYS A 416 -129.90 3.63 -58.13
N ILE A 417 -129.04 2.71 -58.57
CA ILE A 417 -129.38 1.72 -59.61
C ILE A 417 -130.49 0.79 -59.09
N LEU A 418 -130.36 0.23 -57.88
CA LEU A 418 -131.39 -0.62 -57.28
C LEU A 418 -132.74 0.10 -57.11
N GLU A 419 -132.74 1.39 -56.76
CA GLU A 419 -133.95 2.22 -56.68
C GLU A 419 -134.63 2.40 -58.06
N LEU A 420 -133.83 2.56 -59.12
CA LEU A 420 -134.32 2.70 -60.50
C LEU A 420 -134.80 1.37 -61.08
N GLU A 421 -134.10 0.26 -60.81
CA GLU A 421 -134.51 -1.10 -61.18
C GLU A 421 -135.83 -1.47 -60.51
N LYS A 422 -136.01 -1.15 -59.22
CA LYS A 422 -137.28 -1.35 -58.51
C LYS A 422 -138.43 -0.54 -59.13
N LYS A 423 -138.19 0.71 -59.51
CA LYS A 423 -139.19 1.57 -60.20
C LYS A 423 -139.50 1.10 -61.62
N LEU A 424 -138.56 0.42 -62.28
CA LEU A 424 -138.79 -0.25 -63.56
C LEU A 424 -139.71 -1.46 -63.39
N ALA A 425 -139.45 -2.32 -62.41
CA ALA A 425 -140.32 -3.46 -62.08
C ALA A 425 -141.74 -3.01 -61.70
N GLU A 426 -141.88 -2.00 -60.84
CA GLU A 426 -143.19 -1.42 -60.49
C GLU A 426 -143.94 -0.89 -61.72
N ARG A 427 -143.22 -0.32 -62.71
CA ARG A 427 -143.79 0.10 -64.00
C ARG A 427 -144.16 -1.05 -64.92
N GLU A 428 -143.44 -2.16 -64.87
CA GLU A 428 -143.73 -3.37 -65.63
C GLU A 428 -144.99 -4.07 -65.09
N ASP A 429 -145.18 -4.10 -63.77
CA ASP A 429 -146.42 -4.54 -63.10
C ASP A 429 -147.62 -3.60 -63.38
N GLU A 430 -147.41 -2.27 -63.44
CA GLU A 430 -148.46 -1.33 -63.87
C GLU A 430 -148.90 -1.55 -65.33
N LEU A 431 -147.97 -1.95 -66.21
CA LEU A 431 -148.26 -2.25 -67.62
C LEU A 431 -148.94 -3.62 -67.79
N SER A 432 -148.64 -4.60 -66.95
CA SER A 432 -149.28 -5.92 -67.00
C SER A 432 -150.76 -5.86 -66.60
N ASN A 433 -151.11 -5.04 -65.60
CA ASN A 433 -152.48 -4.91 -65.10
C ASN A 433 -153.45 -4.16 -66.04
N LYS A 434 -152.98 -3.35 -66.99
CA LYS A 434 -153.85 -2.55 -67.88
C LYS A 434 -154.33 -3.27 -69.15
N LYS A 435 -154.22 -4.60 -69.19
CA LYS A 435 -154.30 -5.39 -70.42
C LYS A 435 -155.59 -6.21 -70.64
N TYR A 436 -156.65 -5.97 -69.84
CA TYR A 436 -157.78 -6.91 -69.74
C TYR A 436 -159.22 -6.34 -69.85
N GLU A 437 -159.45 -5.05 -70.13
CA GLU A 437 -160.82 -4.49 -70.07
C GLU A 437 -161.40 -3.85 -71.36
N HIS A 438 -160.67 -3.73 -72.48
CA HIS A 438 -161.12 -2.83 -73.57
C HIS A 438 -161.19 -3.34 -75.03
N GLU A 439 -160.95 -4.63 -75.34
CA GLU A 439 -161.03 -5.13 -76.73
C GLU A 439 -162.12 -6.21 -76.99
N ASP A 440 -162.46 -7.07 -76.02
CA ASP A 440 -163.32 -8.24 -76.28
C ASP A 440 -164.82 -7.95 -76.55
N ASN A 441 -165.39 -6.89 -75.95
CA ASN A 441 -166.85 -6.66 -75.97
C ASN A 441 -167.40 -6.21 -77.34
N GLU A 442 -166.63 -5.45 -78.12
CA GLU A 442 -167.08 -4.95 -79.42
C GLU A 442 -167.01 -6.05 -80.49
N ALA A 443 -165.92 -6.82 -80.52
CA ALA A 443 -165.75 -7.96 -81.43
C ALA A 443 -166.84 -9.03 -81.22
N TYR A 444 -167.16 -9.36 -79.97
CA TYR A 444 -168.20 -10.36 -79.66
C TYR A 444 -169.58 -9.95 -80.20
N THR A 445 -169.91 -8.65 -80.12
CA THR A 445 -171.18 -8.11 -80.62
C THR A 445 -171.30 -8.22 -82.15
N GLN A 446 -170.21 -7.96 -82.88
CA GLN A 446 -170.17 -8.10 -84.33
C GLN A 446 -170.27 -9.58 -84.78
N ILE A 447 -169.64 -10.51 -84.05
CA ILE A 447 -169.68 -11.95 -84.32
C ILE A 447 -171.11 -12.51 -84.23
N VAL A 448 -171.92 -12.05 -83.26
CA VAL A 448 -173.32 -12.48 -83.12
C VAL A 448 -174.18 -12.02 -84.30
N ALA A 449 -174.00 -10.77 -84.76
CA ALA A 449 -174.75 -10.23 -85.90
C ALA A 449 -174.46 -10.96 -87.22
N LEU A 450 -173.17 -11.22 -87.51
CA LEU A 450 -172.77 -11.98 -88.70
C LEU A 450 -173.30 -13.42 -88.67
N LYS A 451 -173.35 -14.05 -87.49
CA LYS A 451 -173.88 -15.41 -87.35
C LYS A 451 -175.39 -15.51 -87.61
N ALA A 452 -176.14 -14.43 -87.40
CA ALA A 452 -177.56 -14.37 -87.80
C ALA A 452 -177.72 -14.29 -89.34
N GLN A 453 -176.89 -13.48 -90.02
CA GLN A 453 -176.92 -13.38 -91.49
C GLN A 453 -176.57 -14.71 -92.18
N VAL A 454 -175.54 -15.42 -91.70
CA VAL A 454 -175.14 -16.72 -92.25
C VAL A 454 -176.29 -17.73 -92.19
N ASN A 455 -177.06 -17.77 -91.10
CA ASN A 455 -178.21 -18.67 -90.98
C ASN A 455 -179.35 -18.31 -91.96
N SER A 456 -179.58 -17.03 -92.22
CA SER A 456 -180.57 -16.57 -93.22
C SER A 456 -180.17 -16.99 -94.64
N LEU A 457 -178.91 -16.76 -95.02
CA LEU A 457 -178.40 -17.09 -96.34
C LEU A 457 -178.32 -18.61 -96.58
N GLN A 458 -178.05 -19.40 -95.54
CA GLN A 458 -178.12 -20.87 -95.63
C GLN A 458 -179.54 -21.35 -95.97
N GLN A 459 -180.57 -20.74 -95.38
CA GLN A 459 -181.97 -21.11 -95.63
C GLN A 459 -182.45 -20.73 -97.05
N GLU A 460 -181.97 -19.62 -97.60
CA GLU A 460 -182.19 -19.23 -99.00
C GLU A 460 -181.44 -20.14 -99.99
N LEU A 461 -180.21 -20.55 -99.65
CA LEU A 461 -179.41 -21.48 -100.44
C LEU A 461 -180.08 -22.86 -100.55
N ASP A 462 -180.57 -23.41 -99.44
CA ASP A 462 -181.25 -24.71 -99.42
C ASP A 462 -182.56 -24.68 -100.24
N SER A 463 -183.28 -23.55 -100.23
CA SER A 463 -184.44 -23.31 -101.10
C SER A 463 -184.06 -23.28 -102.58
N SER A 464 -183.01 -22.52 -102.93
CA SER A 464 -182.50 -22.41 -104.31
C SER A 464 -181.99 -23.75 -104.85
N VAL A 465 -181.38 -24.59 -104.00
CA VAL A 465 -180.96 -25.95 -104.34
C VAL A 465 -182.16 -26.85 -104.62
N ALA A 466 -183.26 -26.71 -103.88
CA ALA A 466 -184.49 -27.46 -104.13
C ALA A 466 -185.20 -27.04 -105.44
N GLU A 467 -185.15 -25.77 -105.81
CA GLU A 467 -185.68 -25.27 -107.10
C GLU A 467 -184.80 -25.69 -108.29
N LYS A 468 -183.48 -25.54 -108.18
CA LYS A 468 -182.50 -26.02 -109.17
C LYS A 468 -182.75 -27.49 -109.54
N ARG A 469 -182.99 -28.34 -108.54
CA ARG A 469 -183.23 -29.78 -108.73
C ARG A 469 -184.46 -30.08 -109.60
N LYS A 470 -185.52 -29.26 -109.53
CA LYS A 470 -186.70 -29.38 -110.39
C LYS A 470 -186.40 -28.96 -111.84
N LEU A 471 -185.60 -27.91 -112.02
CA LEU A 471 -185.18 -27.44 -113.34
C LEU A 471 -184.23 -28.44 -114.03
N GLU A 472 -183.37 -29.12 -113.26
CA GLU A 472 -182.51 -30.20 -113.77
C GLU A 472 -183.33 -31.41 -114.26
N GLU A 473 -184.35 -31.85 -113.50
CA GLU A 473 -185.30 -32.88 -113.96
C GLU A 473 -186.08 -32.46 -115.23
N GLN A 474 -186.44 -31.18 -115.34
CA GLN A 474 -187.17 -30.67 -116.51
C GLN A 474 -186.26 -30.59 -117.76
N ASN A 475 -184.97 -30.27 -117.57
CA ASN A 475 -183.98 -30.25 -118.64
C ASN A 475 -183.69 -31.65 -119.23
N GLU A 476 -183.55 -32.68 -118.40
CA GLU A 476 -183.34 -34.05 -118.94
C GLU A 476 -184.56 -34.57 -119.71
N ARG A 477 -185.79 -34.27 -119.26
CA ARG A 477 -187.01 -34.61 -120.02
C ARG A 477 -187.08 -33.91 -121.39
N LEU A 478 -186.50 -32.71 -121.51
CA LEU A 478 -186.41 -31.97 -122.79
C LEU A 478 -185.25 -32.50 -123.67
N LYS A 479 -184.09 -32.80 -123.10
CA LYS A 479 -182.99 -33.49 -123.79
C LYS A 479 -183.47 -34.82 -124.40
N GLN A 480 -184.16 -35.65 -123.61
CA GLN A 480 -184.57 -36.98 -124.06
C GLN A 480 -185.53 -36.91 -125.26
N LYS A 481 -186.50 -35.98 -125.24
CA LYS A 481 -187.33 -35.68 -126.43
C LYS A 481 -186.54 -35.13 -127.61
N SER A 482 -185.50 -34.32 -127.38
CA SER A 482 -184.65 -33.84 -128.48
C SER A 482 -183.83 -34.96 -129.13
N ALA A 483 -183.40 -35.95 -128.34
CA ALA A 483 -182.67 -37.12 -128.83
C ALA A 483 -183.59 -38.08 -129.63
N GLU A 484 -184.85 -38.27 -129.19
CA GLU A 484 -185.85 -39.02 -129.96
C GLU A 484 -186.11 -38.38 -131.34
N ASN A 485 -186.26 -37.06 -131.39
CA ASN A 485 -186.40 -36.33 -132.66
C ASN A 485 -185.14 -36.43 -133.53
N LEU A 486 -183.93 -36.38 -132.95
CA LEU A 486 -182.68 -36.53 -133.67
C LEU A 486 -182.55 -37.91 -134.32
N MET A 487 -182.88 -38.97 -133.56
CA MET A 487 -182.85 -40.36 -134.05
C MET A 487 -183.87 -40.60 -135.17
N GLN A 488 -184.96 -39.84 -135.22
CA GLN A 488 -185.91 -39.87 -136.35
C GLN A 488 -185.28 -39.31 -137.64
N VAL A 489 -184.51 -38.22 -137.55
CA VAL A 489 -183.77 -37.62 -138.68
C VAL A 489 -182.61 -38.53 -139.15
N GLU A 490 -181.89 -39.17 -138.22
CA GLU A 490 -180.82 -40.12 -138.55
C GLU A 490 -181.33 -41.31 -139.39
N ASN A 491 -182.56 -41.79 -139.14
CA ASN A 491 -183.18 -42.84 -139.94
C ASN A 491 -183.54 -42.38 -141.37
N GLU A 492 -183.90 -41.11 -141.57
CA GLU A 492 -184.10 -40.56 -142.93
C GLU A 492 -182.77 -40.42 -143.69
N ILE A 493 -181.69 -40.04 -143.01
CA ILE A 493 -180.33 -40.01 -143.57
C ILE A 493 -179.88 -41.41 -144.02
N LEU A 494 -180.17 -42.44 -143.22
CA LEU A 494 -179.86 -43.84 -143.54
C LEU A 494 -180.61 -44.34 -144.79
N ASN A 495 -181.89 -43.95 -144.93
CA ASN A 495 -182.74 -44.24 -146.09
C ASN A 495 -182.24 -43.54 -147.38
N LEU A 496 -181.67 -42.34 -147.26
CA LEU A 496 -181.03 -41.64 -148.38
C LEU A 496 -179.66 -42.24 -148.75
N THR A 497 -178.87 -42.67 -147.76
CA THR A 497 -177.54 -43.27 -147.99
C THR A 497 -177.64 -44.57 -148.79
N SER A 498 -178.60 -45.43 -148.44
CA SER A 498 -178.85 -46.70 -149.16
C SER A 498 -179.08 -46.50 -150.67
N LYS A 499 -179.89 -45.49 -151.04
CA LYS A 499 -180.16 -45.13 -152.45
C LYS A 499 -178.93 -44.66 -153.24
N ILE A 500 -177.86 -44.25 -152.57
CA ILE A 500 -176.63 -43.77 -153.22
C ILE A 500 -175.71 -44.95 -153.57
N GLU A 501 -175.67 -46.02 -152.75
CA GLU A 501 -174.91 -47.23 -153.08
C GLU A 501 -175.48 -47.96 -154.30
N ASP A 502 -176.81 -48.05 -154.43
CA ASP A 502 -177.51 -48.61 -155.59
C ASP A 502 -177.09 -47.92 -156.91
N GLN A 503 -176.89 -46.60 -156.88
CA GLN A 503 -176.50 -45.80 -158.06
C GLN A 503 -175.01 -45.89 -158.42
N GLN A 504 -174.16 -46.43 -157.53
CA GLN A 504 -172.72 -46.55 -157.78
C GLN A 504 -172.31 -47.97 -158.19
N LYS A 505 -173.01 -49.02 -157.72
CA LYS A 505 -172.71 -50.39 -158.16
C LYS A 505 -173.34 -50.76 -159.51
N THR A 506 -174.43 -50.10 -159.89
CA THR A 506 -175.00 -50.12 -161.25
C THR A 506 -174.09 -49.54 -162.34
N LEU A 507 -172.90 -49.04 -161.98
CA LEU A 507 -171.84 -48.63 -162.93
C LEU A 507 -170.63 -49.59 -163.00
N LYS A 508 -170.52 -50.59 -162.09
CA LYS A 508 -169.61 -51.74 -162.29
C LYS A 508 -170.31 -52.98 -162.86
N GLU A 509 -171.59 -52.83 -163.13
CA GLU A 509 -172.36 -53.39 -164.25
C GLU A 509 -171.58 -54.21 -165.31
N LYS A 510 -170.61 -53.58 -165.97
CA LYS A 510 -170.07 -53.92 -167.31
C LYS A 510 -169.58 -55.37 -167.49
N ASP A 511 -168.58 -55.71 -166.68
CA ASP A 511 -167.34 -56.24 -167.25
C ASP A 511 -167.19 -57.76 -167.19
N ASP A 512 -167.46 -58.40 -166.04
CA ASP A 512 -167.09 -59.80 -165.79
C ASP A 512 -168.23 -60.82 -165.98
N THR A 513 -169.24 -60.47 -166.77
CA THR A 513 -170.35 -61.36 -167.19
C THR A 513 -169.86 -62.67 -167.84
N ILE A 514 -168.60 -62.74 -168.30
CA ILE A 514 -168.07 -63.81 -169.16
C ILE A 514 -166.95 -64.67 -168.52
N LYS A 515 -166.41 -64.30 -167.33
CA LYS A 515 -165.51 -65.19 -166.54
C LYS A 515 -166.19 -65.88 -165.34
N LYS A 516 -167.45 -66.26 -165.57
CA LYS A 516 -168.11 -67.55 -165.22
C LYS A 516 -167.52 -68.40 -164.07
N PHE A 517 -168.44 -68.85 -163.21
CA PHE A 517 -168.34 -70.05 -162.35
C PHE A 517 -167.26 -70.04 -161.25
N SER A 518 -167.57 -69.36 -160.14
CA SER A 518 -167.41 -69.94 -158.80
C SER A 518 -168.29 -69.24 -157.75
N GLU A 519 -169.27 -69.99 -157.26
CA GLU A 519 -169.62 -70.18 -155.84
C GLU A 519 -169.16 -69.15 -154.77
N GLU A 520 -170.16 -68.57 -154.08
CA GLU A 520 -170.26 -68.31 -152.61
C GLU A 520 -169.29 -67.42 -151.78
N SER A 521 -169.89 -66.39 -151.13
CA SER A 521 -169.82 -66.06 -149.66
C SER A 521 -168.64 -65.33 -148.93
N LYS A 522 -168.91 -64.05 -148.54
CA LYS A 522 -168.88 -63.42 -147.16
C LYS A 522 -167.59 -62.94 -146.37
N LEU A 523 -167.68 -61.70 -145.78
CA LEU A 523 -167.38 -61.23 -144.37
C LEU A 523 -166.01 -60.57 -143.84
N ILE A 524 -166.11 -59.50 -142.97
CA ILE A 524 -165.29 -59.08 -141.73
C ILE A 524 -164.42 -57.73 -141.56
N LYS A 525 -164.83 -56.83 -140.60
CA LYS A 525 -164.24 -55.94 -139.48
C LYS A 525 -162.94 -55.02 -139.40
N HIS A 526 -162.95 -54.07 -138.38
CA HIS A 526 -161.90 -53.48 -137.42
C HIS A 526 -161.52 -51.93 -137.52
N HIS A 527 -160.91 -51.12 -136.57
CA HIS A 527 -160.27 -51.23 -135.20
C HIS A 527 -160.08 -49.84 -134.38
N SER A 528 -159.78 -49.85 -133.04
CA SER A 528 -159.04 -48.83 -132.15
C SER A 528 -159.70 -47.45 -131.73
N LEU A 529 -159.25 -46.52 -130.81
CA LEU A 529 -158.40 -46.31 -129.55
C LEU A 529 -158.54 -44.79 -129.08
N ASP A 530 -158.12 -44.10 -127.95
CA ASP A 530 -157.58 -44.18 -126.53
C ASP A 530 -157.88 -42.78 -125.80
N SER A 531 -157.38 -42.14 -124.68
CA SER A 531 -156.33 -42.27 -123.61
C SER A 531 -156.41 -41.20 -122.43
N GLN A 532 -155.96 -41.50 -121.17
CA GLN A 532 -155.42 -40.56 -120.07
C GLN A 532 -156.34 -39.46 -119.40
N LYS A 533 -156.12 -38.66 -118.30
CA LYS A 533 -155.24 -38.44 -117.06
C LYS A 533 -155.91 -37.33 -116.12
N GLN A 534 -155.44 -36.76 -114.97
CA GLN A 534 -154.99 -37.17 -113.58
C GLN A 534 -155.07 -35.94 -112.53
N PRO A 535 -155.05 -36.09 -111.15
CA PRO A 535 -155.54 -35.09 -110.15
C PRO A 535 -154.78 -34.94 -108.75
N SER A 536 -155.48 -34.55 -107.64
CA SER A 536 -155.20 -34.62 -106.14
C SER A 536 -154.44 -33.46 -105.43
N ASN A 537 -154.60 -33.04 -104.14
CA ASN A 537 -155.36 -33.35 -102.86
C ASN A 537 -154.51 -33.85 -101.65
N THR A 538 -154.63 -33.23 -100.44
CA THR A 538 -154.52 -33.84 -99.06
C THR A 538 -154.83 -32.85 -97.91
N ASP A 539 -155.24 -33.39 -96.74
CA ASP A 539 -155.79 -32.72 -95.52
C ASP A 539 -154.74 -32.42 -94.39
N SER A 540 -154.84 -31.40 -93.50
CA SER A 540 -155.58 -31.24 -92.20
C SER A 540 -155.17 -32.19 -91.03
N PRO A 541 -155.48 -31.97 -89.70
CA PRO A 541 -156.00 -30.79 -88.95
C PRO A 541 -155.49 -30.56 -87.46
N LYS A 542 -155.76 -29.35 -86.89
CA LYS A 542 -156.21 -29.01 -85.48
C LYS A 542 -155.39 -29.25 -84.16
N TYR A 543 -155.28 -28.15 -83.38
CA TYR A 543 -155.31 -27.92 -81.88
C TYR A 543 -154.79 -28.92 -80.82
N ARG A 544 -154.15 -28.40 -79.73
CA ARG A 544 -154.62 -28.46 -78.30
C ARG A 544 -153.63 -27.79 -77.30
N SER A 545 -154.12 -27.42 -76.11
CA SER A 545 -153.38 -26.78 -74.98
C SER A 545 -153.16 -27.72 -73.77
N MET A 546 -152.33 -27.26 -72.81
CA MET A 546 -152.32 -27.59 -71.36
C MET A 546 -151.71 -28.90 -70.82
N SER A 547 -150.95 -28.70 -69.72
CA SER A 547 -150.81 -29.52 -68.49
C SER A 547 -149.90 -30.78 -68.41
N ALA A 548 -149.71 -31.18 -67.14
CA ALA A 548 -149.24 -32.45 -66.57
C ALA A 548 -147.75 -32.58 -66.13
N THR A 549 -147.63 -33.12 -64.92
CA THR A 549 -146.45 -33.36 -64.08
C THR A 549 -145.81 -34.75 -64.29
N ASP A 550 -144.70 -34.96 -63.57
CA ASP A 550 -144.23 -36.23 -62.98
C ASP A 550 -143.05 -37.03 -63.58
N SER A 551 -142.45 -37.78 -62.67
CA SER A 551 -141.19 -38.57 -62.72
C SER A 551 -141.52 -40.07 -63.07
N PRO A 552 -140.65 -41.13 -62.98
CA PRO A 552 -139.29 -41.22 -62.41
C PRO A 552 -138.22 -42.21 -63.00
N LYS A 553 -136.97 -42.07 -62.53
CA LYS A 553 -135.96 -43.13 -62.16
C LYS A 553 -135.25 -44.07 -63.20
N TYR A 554 -133.90 -43.97 -63.17
CA TYR A 554 -132.87 -45.04 -63.07
C TYR A 554 -132.34 -45.91 -64.26
N ARG A 555 -130.99 -46.11 -64.23
CA ARG A 555 -130.12 -47.15 -64.86
C ARG A 555 -129.94 -47.12 -66.40
N SER A 556 -128.84 -47.59 -67.01
CA SER A 556 -127.45 -47.91 -66.58
C SER A 556 -126.65 -48.42 -67.79
N MET A 557 -125.32 -48.16 -67.86
CA MET A 557 -124.33 -48.77 -68.80
C MET A 557 -124.53 -48.46 -70.31
N ASP A 558 -123.53 -48.58 -71.21
CA ASP A 558 -122.19 -49.17 -71.05
C ASP A 558 -121.08 -48.55 -71.94
N SER A 559 -119.82 -48.86 -71.59
CA SER A 559 -118.63 -49.03 -72.45
C SER A 559 -117.95 -47.83 -73.14
N ALA A 560 -116.67 -47.64 -72.80
CA ALA A 560 -115.55 -47.54 -73.76
C ALA A 560 -114.20 -47.70 -73.02
N LYS A 561 -113.28 -48.52 -73.55
CA LYS A 561 -111.92 -48.71 -72.99
C LYS A 561 -110.92 -47.76 -73.67
N LEU A 562 -109.97 -47.18 -72.93
CA LEU A 562 -108.61 -46.87 -73.41
C LEU A 562 -107.65 -46.44 -72.27
N ASN A 563 -106.35 -46.69 -72.46
CA ASN A 563 -105.22 -46.02 -71.78
C ASN A 563 -105.02 -46.18 -70.25
N HIS A 564 -105.07 -47.40 -69.72
CA HIS A 564 -104.46 -47.73 -68.41
C HIS A 564 -102.97 -47.34 -68.39
N ASN A 565 -102.22 -47.76 -69.41
CA ASN A 565 -100.78 -47.52 -69.61
C ASN A 565 -100.37 -46.03 -69.77
N VAL A 566 -101.30 -45.07 -69.73
CA VAL A 566 -101.00 -43.62 -69.70
C VAL A 566 -101.23 -43.05 -68.30
N PHE A 567 -102.17 -43.62 -67.54
CA PHE A 567 -102.34 -43.29 -66.13
C PHE A 567 -101.20 -43.86 -65.28
N GLU A 568 -100.82 -45.11 -65.57
CA GLU A 568 -99.67 -45.82 -64.99
C GLU A 568 -98.37 -45.01 -65.16
N ARG A 569 -97.95 -44.72 -66.41
CA ARG A 569 -96.79 -43.86 -66.70
C ARG A 569 -96.85 -42.47 -66.05
N LYS A 570 -98.04 -41.89 -65.84
CA LYS A 570 -98.17 -40.61 -65.12
C LYS A 570 -97.99 -40.74 -63.61
N ILE A 571 -98.32 -41.89 -63.03
CA ILE A 571 -98.03 -42.23 -61.64
C ILE A 571 -96.53 -42.49 -61.49
N ASP A 572 -95.92 -43.24 -62.41
CA ASP A 572 -94.48 -43.52 -62.44
C ASP A 572 -93.65 -42.24 -62.59
N GLU A 573 -93.96 -41.38 -63.58
CA GLU A 573 -93.33 -40.07 -63.74
C GLU A 573 -93.44 -39.19 -62.48
N LEU A 574 -94.54 -39.30 -61.73
CA LEU A 574 -94.72 -38.55 -60.49
C LEU A 574 -93.87 -39.15 -59.37
N ALA A 575 -93.85 -40.49 -59.25
CA ALA A 575 -93.03 -41.23 -58.29
C ALA A 575 -91.54 -41.01 -58.52
N GLU A 576 -91.05 -41.04 -59.76
CA GLU A 576 -89.67 -40.71 -60.12
C GLU A 576 -89.34 -39.25 -59.75
N LYS A 577 -90.21 -38.29 -60.04
CA LYS A 577 -90.02 -36.88 -59.65
C LYS A 577 -89.99 -36.72 -58.11
N PHE A 578 -90.78 -37.49 -57.37
CA PHE A 578 -90.71 -37.52 -55.91
C PHE A 578 -89.42 -38.18 -55.40
N GLN A 579 -89.02 -39.33 -55.94
CA GLN A 579 -87.76 -40.01 -55.59
C GLN A 579 -86.55 -39.12 -55.88
N MET A 580 -86.45 -38.54 -57.08
CA MET A 580 -85.34 -37.65 -57.43
C MET A 580 -85.31 -36.39 -56.55
N LYS A 581 -86.47 -35.86 -56.13
CA LYS A 581 -86.55 -34.74 -55.17
C LYS A 581 -86.09 -35.16 -53.76
N MET A 582 -86.48 -36.33 -53.28
CA MET A 582 -86.00 -36.89 -52.01
C MET A 582 -84.50 -37.17 -52.05
N GLU A 583 -83.99 -37.79 -53.11
CA GLU A 583 -82.58 -38.17 -53.19
C GLU A 583 -81.67 -36.94 -53.36
N ASN A 584 -82.10 -35.91 -54.09
CA ASN A 584 -81.41 -34.62 -54.08
C ASN A 584 -81.40 -33.98 -52.67
N HIS A 585 -82.47 -34.13 -51.89
CA HIS A 585 -82.50 -33.66 -50.50
C HIS A 585 -81.56 -34.47 -49.59
N ILE A 586 -81.51 -35.80 -49.75
CA ILE A 586 -80.58 -36.70 -49.05
C ILE A 586 -79.13 -36.33 -49.41
N ARG A 587 -78.79 -36.20 -50.69
CA ARG A 587 -77.45 -35.78 -51.14
C ARG A 587 -77.07 -34.41 -50.56
N LEU A 588 -78.01 -33.47 -50.46
CA LEU A 588 -77.78 -32.16 -49.85
C LEU A 588 -77.54 -32.27 -48.33
N LEU A 589 -78.31 -33.09 -47.60
CA LEU A 589 -78.04 -33.38 -46.18
C LEU A 589 -76.66 -34.04 -46.01
N SER A 590 -76.35 -35.10 -46.76
CA SER A 590 -75.05 -35.78 -46.71
C SER A 590 -73.88 -34.91 -47.19
N ARG A 591 -74.12 -33.77 -47.85
CA ARG A 591 -73.10 -32.74 -48.11
C ARG A 591 -72.96 -31.79 -46.93
N ARG A 592 -74.07 -31.33 -46.35
CA ARG A 592 -74.11 -30.47 -45.15
C ARG A 592 -73.49 -31.15 -43.92
N ILE A 593 -73.80 -32.42 -43.68
CA ILE A 593 -73.24 -33.23 -42.58
C ILE A 593 -71.72 -33.27 -42.69
N ARG A 594 -71.15 -33.63 -43.85
CA ARG A 594 -69.68 -33.65 -44.03
C ARG A 594 -69.00 -32.30 -43.83
N VAL A 595 -69.65 -31.20 -44.23
CA VAL A 595 -69.11 -29.85 -43.96
C VAL A 595 -69.14 -29.53 -42.47
N ALA A 596 -70.20 -29.90 -41.76
CA ALA A 596 -70.28 -29.74 -40.29
C ALA A 596 -69.27 -30.64 -39.55
N GLU A 597 -69.09 -31.90 -39.98
CA GLU A 597 -68.08 -32.82 -39.46
C GLU A 597 -66.66 -32.28 -39.66
N GLN A 598 -66.37 -31.75 -40.85
CA GLN A 598 -65.08 -31.12 -41.16
C GLN A 598 -64.85 -29.87 -40.29
N LEU A 599 -65.81 -28.95 -40.21
CA LEU A 599 -65.71 -27.76 -39.35
C LEU A 599 -65.53 -28.13 -37.88
N HIS A 600 -66.21 -29.17 -37.38
CA HIS A 600 -66.02 -29.66 -36.02
C HIS A 600 -64.66 -30.35 -35.81
N ALA A 601 -64.09 -31.01 -36.82
CA ALA A 601 -62.74 -31.56 -36.76
C ALA A 601 -61.68 -30.45 -36.73
N GLU A 602 -61.77 -29.47 -37.64
CA GLU A 602 -60.88 -28.31 -37.71
C GLU A 602 -60.95 -27.46 -36.43
N THR A 603 -62.15 -27.24 -35.88
CA THR A 603 -62.36 -26.53 -34.60
C THR A 603 -61.79 -27.32 -33.41
N ARG A 604 -61.94 -28.65 -33.39
CA ARG A 604 -61.35 -29.51 -32.35
C ARG A 604 -59.83 -29.49 -32.41
N GLU A 605 -59.25 -29.51 -33.61
CA GLU A 605 -57.79 -29.47 -33.80
C GLU A 605 -57.21 -28.09 -33.49
N SER A 606 -57.90 -26.99 -33.82
CA SER A 606 -57.46 -25.64 -33.43
C SER A 606 -57.51 -25.44 -31.92
N HIS A 607 -58.57 -25.89 -31.23
CA HIS A 607 -58.61 -25.91 -29.76
C HIS A 607 -57.49 -26.76 -29.14
N LYS A 608 -57.19 -27.94 -29.71
CA LYS A 608 -56.06 -28.77 -29.26
C LYS A 608 -54.72 -28.03 -29.36
N LYS A 609 -54.46 -27.38 -30.50
CA LYS A 609 -53.24 -26.57 -30.72
C LYS A 609 -53.15 -25.33 -29.82
N VAL A 610 -54.28 -24.77 -29.37
CA VAL A 610 -54.31 -23.69 -28.37
C VAL A 610 -54.00 -24.23 -26.97
N LEU A 611 -54.57 -25.38 -26.59
CA LEU A 611 -54.27 -26.05 -25.33
C LEU A 611 -52.78 -26.42 -25.20
N GLU A 612 -52.20 -27.04 -26.24
CA GLU A 612 -50.77 -27.41 -26.26
C GLU A 612 -49.84 -26.20 -26.14
N LYS A 613 -50.21 -25.05 -26.72
CA LYS A 613 -49.48 -23.79 -26.55
C LYS A 613 -49.56 -23.26 -25.12
N LEU A 614 -50.77 -23.21 -24.54
CA LEU A 614 -50.97 -22.74 -23.16
C LEU A 614 -50.25 -23.64 -22.15
N GLU A 615 -50.21 -24.96 -22.37
CA GLU A 615 -49.51 -25.90 -21.50
C GLU A 615 -47.97 -25.71 -21.59
N GLN A 616 -47.44 -25.43 -22.78
CA GLN A 616 -46.03 -25.11 -22.98
C GLN A 616 -45.65 -23.74 -22.38
N GLU A 617 -46.49 -22.72 -22.54
CA GLU A 617 -46.29 -21.38 -21.98
C GLU A 617 -46.34 -21.40 -20.44
N ASN A 618 -47.25 -22.19 -19.85
CA ASN A 618 -47.28 -22.40 -18.40
C ASN A 618 -46.02 -23.09 -17.87
N LYS A 619 -45.43 -24.05 -18.60
CA LYS A 619 -44.13 -24.64 -18.24
C LYS A 619 -43.02 -23.60 -18.24
N GLU A 620 -42.89 -22.83 -19.32
CA GLU A 620 -41.89 -21.75 -19.40
C GLU A 620 -42.06 -20.70 -18.29
N LEU A 621 -43.29 -20.31 -17.97
CA LEU A 621 -43.57 -19.40 -16.86
C LEU A 621 -43.19 -19.99 -15.51
N HIS A 622 -43.41 -21.29 -15.31
CA HIS A 622 -43.06 -21.98 -14.07
C HIS A 622 -41.54 -22.18 -13.91
N GLU A 623 -40.80 -22.38 -15.01
CA GLU A 623 -39.34 -22.43 -15.05
C GLU A 623 -38.74 -21.03 -14.81
N LYS A 624 -39.25 -19.99 -15.47
CA LYS A 624 -38.85 -18.58 -15.26
C LYS A 624 -39.12 -18.14 -13.81
N LYS A 625 -40.26 -18.55 -13.23
CA LYS A 625 -40.56 -18.36 -11.80
C LYS A 625 -39.52 -19.03 -10.91
N ALA A 626 -39.21 -20.31 -11.13
CA ALA A 626 -38.24 -21.05 -10.32
C ALA A 626 -36.82 -20.44 -10.40
N ALA A 627 -36.43 -19.93 -11.58
CA ALA A 627 -35.18 -19.18 -11.75
C ALA A 627 -35.16 -17.89 -10.92
N CYS A 628 -36.22 -17.07 -10.99
CA CYS A 628 -36.36 -15.86 -10.17
C CYS A 628 -36.37 -16.16 -8.66
N GLU A 629 -37.04 -17.23 -8.22
CA GLU A 629 -37.06 -17.63 -6.81
C GLU A 629 -35.67 -18.08 -6.32
N ALA A 630 -34.90 -18.79 -7.16
CA ALA A 630 -33.52 -19.17 -6.87
C ALA A 630 -32.57 -17.96 -6.81
N GLU A 631 -32.71 -17.00 -7.72
CA GLU A 631 -31.90 -15.78 -7.74
C GLU A 631 -32.24 -14.83 -6.59
N ALA A 632 -33.52 -14.67 -6.26
CA ALA A 632 -33.97 -13.94 -5.07
C ALA A 632 -33.44 -14.56 -3.77
N LYS A 633 -33.43 -15.90 -3.67
CA LYS A 633 -32.80 -16.59 -2.54
C LYS A 633 -31.30 -16.32 -2.48
N LYS A 634 -30.58 -16.42 -3.60
CA LYS A 634 -29.15 -16.13 -3.69
C LYS A 634 -28.82 -14.68 -3.28
N MET A 635 -29.63 -13.70 -3.69
CA MET A 635 -29.51 -12.31 -3.23
C MET A 635 -29.74 -12.17 -1.73
N LYS A 636 -30.77 -12.84 -1.18
CA LYS A 636 -31.04 -12.84 0.27
C LYS A 636 -29.89 -13.44 1.08
N ASP A 637 -29.33 -14.56 0.63
CA ASP A 637 -28.24 -15.24 1.32
C ASP A 637 -26.96 -14.37 1.29
N MET A 638 -26.62 -13.74 0.16
CA MET A 638 -25.53 -12.76 0.08
C MET A 638 -25.75 -11.53 0.98
N LEU A 639 -26.99 -11.05 1.12
CA LEU A 639 -27.32 -9.91 1.98
C LEU A 639 -27.18 -10.25 3.47
N LEU A 640 -27.57 -11.47 3.87
CA LEU A 640 -27.38 -11.98 5.22
C LEU A 640 -25.90 -12.17 5.57
N GLU A 641 -25.13 -12.79 4.67
CA GLU A 641 -23.68 -13.00 4.84
C GLU A 641 -22.94 -11.65 4.96
N SER A 642 -23.23 -10.69 4.07
CA SER A 642 -22.65 -9.35 4.09
C SER A 642 -23.05 -8.56 5.34
N GLY A 643 -24.34 -8.59 5.72
CA GLY A 643 -24.84 -7.94 6.92
C GLY A 643 -24.20 -8.48 8.21
N SER A 644 -24.05 -9.81 8.31
CA SER A 644 -23.38 -10.49 9.44
C SER A 644 -21.91 -10.07 9.57
N ASN A 645 -21.18 -10.05 8.45
CA ASN A 645 -19.78 -9.65 8.41
C ASN A 645 -19.59 -8.17 8.78
N MET A 646 -20.45 -7.27 8.29
CA MET A 646 -20.43 -5.85 8.69
C MET A 646 -20.77 -5.64 10.17
N LEU A 647 -21.76 -6.35 10.73
CA LEU A 647 -22.08 -6.29 12.15
C LEU A 647 -20.89 -6.75 13.03
N THR A 648 -20.23 -7.83 12.61
CA THR A 648 -19.07 -8.39 13.31
C THR A 648 -17.86 -7.45 13.22
N GLY A 649 -17.66 -6.79 12.07
CA GLY A 649 -16.65 -5.74 11.90
C GLY A 649 -16.88 -4.53 12.81
N LEU A 650 -18.13 -4.06 12.93
CA LEU A 650 -18.53 -2.97 13.83
C LEU A 650 -18.30 -3.33 15.30
N ASP A 651 -18.69 -4.53 15.74
CA ASP A 651 -18.49 -5.00 17.11
C ASP A 651 -17.00 -5.13 17.48
N ILE A 652 -16.16 -5.61 16.55
CA ILE A 652 -14.69 -5.59 16.70
C ILE A 652 -14.14 -4.15 16.79
N MET A 653 -14.68 -3.22 16.00
CA MET A 653 -14.25 -1.82 16.01
C MET A 653 -14.65 -1.12 17.32
N MET A 654 -15.85 -1.38 17.83
CA MET A 654 -16.36 -0.87 19.11
C MET A 654 -15.51 -1.36 20.29
N LYS A 655 -15.18 -2.66 20.34
CA LYS A 655 -14.30 -3.24 21.38
C LYS A 655 -12.91 -2.60 21.42
N LYS A 656 -12.32 -2.29 20.26
CA LYS A 656 -11.06 -1.53 20.19
C LYS A 656 -11.20 -0.11 20.72
N MET A 657 -12.32 0.56 20.41
CA MET A 657 -12.60 1.90 20.89
C MET A 657 -12.72 1.93 22.43
N ASP A 658 -13.40 0.94 23.02
CA ASP A 658 -13.49 0.80 24.48
C ASP A 658 -12.14 0.50 25.14
N GLU A 659 -11.28 -0.32 24.52
CA GLU A 659 -9.91 -0.53 24.99
C GLU A 659 -9.08 0.77 25.00
N GLU A 660 -9.14 1.57 23.94
CA GLU A 660 -8.45 2.86 23.87
C GLU A 660 -9.03 3.87 24.85
N ASN A 661 -10.37 3.98 24.95
CA ASN A 661 -11.04 4.80 25.96
C ASN A 661 -10.58 4.40 27.38
N GLY A 662 -10.45 3.10 27.66
CA GLY A 662 -9.87 2.60 28.91
C GLY A 662 -8.39 2.99 29.11
N LYS A 663 -7.58 3.04 28.05
CA LYS A 663 -6.18 3.52 28.10
C LYS A 663 -6.13 5.04 28.37
N PHE A 664 -6.99 5.83 27.74
CA PHE A 664 -7.12 7.27 27.99
C PHE A 664 -7.57 7.57 29.43
N LEU A 665 -8.63 6.91 29.92
CA LEU A 665 -9.11 7.07 31.29
C LEU A 665 -8.03 6.76 32.32
N ARG A 666 -7.30 5.63 32.17
CA ARG A 666 -6.15 5.30 33.04
C ARG A 666 -5.07 6.38 33.02
N ARG A 667 -4.79 6.99 31.86
CA ARG A 667 -3.82 8.09 31.74
C ARG A 667 -4.32 9.38 32.42
N ILE A 668 -5.61 9.70 32.28
CA ILE A 668 -6.24 10.85 32.96
C ILE A 668 -6.20 10.67 34.47
N SER A 669 -6.57 9.49 34.99
CA SER A 669 -6.48 9.18 36.43
C SER A 669 -5.05 9.33 36.96
N ARG A 670 -4.04 8.85 36.21
CA ARG A 670 -2.64 8.99 36.61
C ARG A 670 -2.19 10.45 36.66
N ILE A 671 -2.51 11.24 35.64
CA ILE A 671 -2.19 12.69 35.60
C ILE A 671 -2.92 13.44 36.72
N SER A 672 -4.17 13.08 37.03
CA SER A 672 -4.92 13.66 38.15
C SER A 672 -4.25 13.39 39.50
N ASN A 673 -3.75 12.16 39.71
CA ASN A 673 -3.00 11.80 40.91
C ASN A 673 -1.64 12.52 40.99
N GLU A 674 -0.90 12.57 39.88
CA GLU A 674 0.37 13.34 39.76
C GLU A 674 0.15 14.83 40.09
N LEU A 675 -0.92 15.43 39.57
CA LEU A 675 -1.32 16.82 39.81
C LEU A 675 -1.70 17.06 41.29
N GLN A 676 -2.44 16.14 41.91
CA GLN A 676 -2.83 16.25 43.32
C GLN A 676 -1.62 16.12 44.26
N VAL A 677 -0.64 15.26 43.93
CA VAL A 677 0.64 15.18 44.67
C VAL A 677 1.42 16.49 44.53
N ALA A 678 1.52 17.05 43.31
CA ALA A 678 2.17 18.34 43.08
C ALA A 678 1.47 19.48 43.84
N LYS A 679 0.13 19.51 43.85
CA LYS A 679 -0.67 20.47 44.62
C LYS A 679 -0.39 20.38 46.13
N ASN A 680 -0.36 19.18 46.69
CA ASN A 680 -0.08 18.96 48.10
C ASN A 680 1.37 19.36 48.48
N CYS A 681 2.32 19.19 47.56
CA CYS A 681 3.69 19.67 47.73
C CYS A 681 3.75 21.21 47.75
N LEU A 682 3.02 21.88 46.84
CA LEU A 682 2.92 23.33 46.78
C LEU A 682 2.24 23.93 48.03
N THR A 683 1.20 23.29 48.58
CA THR A 683 0.61 23.75 49.86
C THR A 683 1.61 23.58 51.01
N GLY A 684 2.25 22.43 51.15
CA GLY A 684 3.26 22.24 52.20
C GLY A 684 4.44 23.22 52.11
N LYS A 685 4.86 23.59 50.89
CA LYS A 685 5.87 24.63 50.67
C LYS A 685 5.38 26.05 50.94
N LYS A 686 4.10 26.36 50.68
CA LYS A 686 3.48 27.63 51.09
C LYS A 686 3.46 27.75 52.62
N ASP A 687 3.03 26.71 53.32
CA ASP A 687 2.93 26.69 54.78
C ASP A 687 4.33 26.80 55.44
N GLU A 688 5.36 26.20 54.84
CA GLU A 688 6.76 26.34 55.24
C GLU A 688 7.31 27.77 55.00
N VAL A 689 6.97 28.39 53.86
CA VAL A 689 7.34 29.79 53.56
C VAL A 689 6.66 30.76 54.52
N GLU A 690 5.37 30.59 54.82
CA GLU A 690 4.65 31.44 55.79
C GLU A 690 5.26 31.33 57.20
N LYS A 691 5.67 30.12 57.61
CA LYS A 691 6.41 29.93 58.87
C LYS A 691 7.79 30.58 58.86
N LEU A 692 8.53 30.50 57.75
CA LEU A 692 9.84 31.15 57.63
C LEU A 692 9.72 32.69 57.62
N ASN A 693 8.67 33.24 56.99
CA ASN A 693 8.42 34.68 56.98
C ASN A 693 8.11 35.20 58.39
N TYR A 694 7.23 34.51 59.13
CA TYR A 694 6.95 34.83 60.53
C TYR A 694 8.21 34.77 61.41
N ASN A 695 9.03 33.73 61.26
CA ASN A 695 10.30 33.64 61.98
C ASN A 695 11.23 34.83 61.65
N MET A 696 11.35 35.19 60.36
CA MET A 696 12.18 36.29 59.89
C MET A 696 11.71 37.65 60.45
N GLU A 697 10.40 37.91 60.47
CA GLU A 697 9.80 39.09 61.10
C GLU A 697 10.19 39.17 62.59
N THR A 698 10.10 38.05 63.34
CA THR A 698 10.50 38.03 64.77
C THR A 698 12.02 38.16 64.99
N GLU A 699 12.86 37.70 64.05
CA GLU A 699 14.31 37.92 64.13
C GLU A 699 14.69 39.36 63.76
N GLU A 700 13.99 40.02 62.83
CA GLU A 700 14.18 41.44 62.51
C GLU A 700 13.82 42.35 63.70
N GLU A 701 12.72 42.07 64.41
CA GLU A 701 12.39 42.77 65.67
C GLU A 701 13.51 42.58 66.72
N SER A 702 13.97 41.34 66.92
CA SER A 702 15.04 41.01 67.85
C SER A 702 16.40 41.59 67.46
N GLU A 703 16.70 41.70 66.16
CA GLU A 703 17.84 42.47 65.64
C GLU A 703 17.69 43.97 65.91
N GLY A 704 16.49 44.53 65.70
CA GLY A 704 16.18 45.93 66.01
C GLY A 704 16.49 46.27 67.46
N ASP A 705 16.02 45.44 68.40
CA ASP A 705 16.30 45.61 69.83
C ASP A 705 17.78 45.41 70.19
N ARG A 706 18.46 44.41 69.60
CA ARG A 706 19.91 44.22 69.78
C ARG A 706 20.72 45.40 69.24
N ARG A 707 20.33 45.97 68.10
CA ARG A 707 20.93 47.16 67.46
C ARG A 707 20.68 48.42 68.30
N ASN A 708 19.50 48.56 68.88
CA ASN A 708 19.16 49.62 69.83
C ASN A 708 19.95 49.49 71.14
N ALA A 709 20.14 48.26 71.66
CA ALA A 709 20.94 47.99 72.84
C ALA A 709 22.44 48.28 72.61
N ALA A 710 23.00 47.81 71.48
CA ALA A 710 24.36 48.12 71.06
C ALA A 710 24.58 49.64 70.93
N SER A 711 23.63 50.37 70.34
CA SER A 711 23.67 51.84 70.23
C SER A 711 23.56 52.57 71.58
N LYS A 712 22.98 51.93 72.62
CA LYS A 712 22.97 52.43 74.00
C LYS A 712 24.28 52.11 74.74
N LEU A 713 24.93 50.99 74.41
CA LEU A 713 26.22 50.60 74.96
C LEU A 713 27.38 51.40 74.34
N GLY A 714 27.39 51.65 73.03
CA GLY A 714 28.42 52.43 72.36
C GLY A 714 28.60 53.83 72.96
N ARG A 715 27.49 54.57 73.14
CA ARG A 715 27.51 55.88 73.84
C ARG A 715 28.02 55.79 75.28
N LYS A 716 27.73 54.70 76.01
CA LYS A 716 28.28 54.48 77.36
C LYS A 716 29.78 54.18 77.36
N VAL A 717 30.31 53.58 76.29
CA VAL A 717 31.76 53.36 76.12
C VAL A 717 32.42 54.70 75.81
N GLU A 718 31.86 55.47 74.88
CA GLU A 718 32.29 56.84 74.54
C GLU A 718 32.31 57.76 75.78
N ASP A 719 31.23 57.75 76.58
CA ASP A 719 31.12 58.42 77.90
C ASP A 719 32.19 58.02 78.94
N LEU A 720 32.78 56.83 78.80
CA LEU A 720 33.79 56.27 79.71
C LEU A 720 35.21 56.52 79.18
N GLU A 721 35.44 56.40 77.87
CA GLU A 721 36.70 56.75 77.21
C GLU A 721 37.02 58.23 77.39
N GLN A 722 36.02 59.11 77.22
CA GLN A 722 36.10 60.54 77.52
C GLN A 722 36.60 60.80 78.96
N LYS A 723 35.99 60.15 79.96
CA LYS A 723 36.37 60.30 81.39
C LYS A 723 37.73 59.70 81.72
N LEU A 724 38.11 58.61 81.05
CA LEU A 724 39.42 57.98 81.22
C LEU A 724 40.52 58.92 80.69
N LYS A 725 40.29 59.54 79.53
CA LYS A 725 41.17 60.57 78.97
C LYS A 725 41.29 61.79 79.89
N GLU A 726 40.18 62.35 80.37
CA GLU A 726 40.18 63.47 81.32
C GLU A 726 40.97 63.15 82.60
N ARG A 727 40.82 61.92 83.13
CA ARG A 727 41.61 61.42 84.26
C ARG A 727 43.10 61.34 83.94
N ASP A 728 43.47 60.87 82.76
CA ASP A 728 44.88 60.64 82.39
C ASP A 728 45.61 61.96 82.07
N GLU A 729 44.89 62.96 81.55
CA GLU A 729 45.36 64.34 81.44
C GLU A 729 45.60 64.94 82.84
N GLY A 730 44.66 64.78 83.78
CA GLY A 730 44.83 65.23 85.19
C GLY A 730 45.92 64.49 85.97
N MET A 731 46.11 63.19 85.71
CA MET A 731 47.24 62.42 86.26
C MET A 731 48.58 62.88 85.68
N SER A 732 48.58 63.33 84.42
CA SER A 732 49.78 63.87 83.76
C SER A 732 50.16 65.24 84.31
N SER A 733 49.19 66.14 84.58
CA SER A 733 49.46 67.43 85.22
C SER A 733 49.95 67.27 86.66
N LEU A 734 49.29 66.42 87.47
CA LEU A 734 49.74 66.08 88.82
C LEU A 734 51.14 65.42 88.82
N GLY A 735 51.46 64.68 87.76
CA GLY A 735 52.80 64.13 87.53
C GLY A 735 53.86 65.22 87.27
N GLU A 736 53.51 66.27 86.53
CA GLU A 736 54.39 67.42 86.26
C GLU A 736 54.56 68.30 87.51
N GLU A 737 53.48 68.58 88.24
CA GLU A 737 53.51 69.27 89.55
C GLU A 737 54.45 68.55 90.53
N LYS A 738 54.38 67.21 90.60
CA LYS A 738 55.30 66.41 91.42
C LYS A 738 56.75 66.48 90.92
N ARG A 739 56.99 66.46 89.60
CA ARG A 739 58.33 66.64 89.02
C ARG A 739 58.92 68.03 89.30
N GLU A 740 58.08 69.07 89.36
CA GLU A 740 58.49 70.43 89.70
C GLU A 740 58.73 70.60 91.21
N ALA A 741 57.87 70.06 92.07
CA ALA A 741 58.11 70.02 93.51
C ALA A 741 59.41 69.28 93.88
N ILE A 742 59.73 68.19 93.18
CA ILE A 742 61.01 67.47 93.32
C ILE A 742 62.20 68.35 92.85
N ARG A 743 62.09 69.05 91.71
CA ARG A 743 63.12 70.01 91.24
C ARG A 743 63.41 71.09 92.30
N GLN A 744 62.37 71.69 92.87
CA GLN A 744 62.51 72.72 93.92
C GLN A 744 63.17 72.16 95.19
N LEU A 745 62.82 70.93 95.59
CA LEU A 745 63.51 70.23 96.69
C LEU A 745 64.99 69.95 96.39
N CYS A 746 65.33 69.53 95.16
CA CYS A 746 66.72 69.32 94.77
C CYS A 746 67.56 70.60 94.86
N VAL A 747 67.05 71.73 94.34
CA VAL A 747 67.72 73.04 94.44
C VAL A 747 67.91 73.47 95.90
N LEU A 748 66.91 73.22 96.76
CA LEU A 748 67.01 73.51 98.19
C LEU A 748 68.09 72.63 98.88
N ILE A 749 68.17 71.34 98.53
CA ILE A 749 69.19 70.42 99.03
C ILE A 749 70.59 70.86 98.58
N GLU A 750 70.77 71.27 97.32
CA GLU A 750 72.05 71.76 96.80
C GLU A 750 72.50 73.06 97.47
N TYR A 751 71.57 73.99 97.73
CA TYR A 751 71.83 75.20 98.53
C TYR A 751 72.31 74.86 99.95
N HIS A 752 71.64 73.93 100.63
CA HIS A 752 72.07 73.45 101.94
C HIS A 752 73.42 72.72 101.89
N ARG A 753 73.70 71.97 100.82
CA ARG A 753 74.95 71.23 100.61
C ARG A 753 76.13 72.17 100.39
N HIS A 754 76.01 73.15 99.49
CA HIS A 754 77.02 74.21 99.32
C HIS A 754 77.28 74.98 100.62
N ARG A 755 76.23 75.33 101.36
CA ARG A 755 76.37 75.98 102.67
C ARG A 755 77.08 75.09 103.70
N TYR A 756 76.83 73.78 103.69
CA TYR A 756 77.53 72.82 104.56
C TYR A 756 79.00 72.65 104.16
N ASP A 757 79.30 72.49 102.86
CA ASP A 757 80.66 72.31 102.39
C ASP A 757 81.51 73.58 102.59
N HIS A 758 80.96 74.79 102.45
CA HIS A 758 81.63 76.02 102.90
C HIS A 758 81.92 76.02 104.40
N LEU A 759 80.99 75.55 105.24
CA LEU A 759 81.19 75.45 106.70
C LEU A 759 82.29 74.44 107.05
N LYS A 760 82.31 73.29 106.36
CA LYS A 760 83.28 72.22 106.47
C LYS A 760 84.67 72.65 105.99
N GLU A 761 84.76 73.43 104.91
CA GLU A 761 86.00 74.01 104.40
C GLU A 761 86.57 75.03 105.40
N ALA A 762 85.72 75.88 105.99
CA ALA A 762 86.12 76.82 107.03
C ALA A 762 86.68 76.11 108.28
N VAL A 763 86.05 75.00 108.71
CA VAL A 763 86.56 74.14 109.81
C VAL A 763 87.87 73.44 109.41
N SER A 764 87.99 72.95 108.17
CA SER A 764 89.17 72.21 107.70
C SER A 764 90.42 73.08 107.51
N LYS A 765 90.27 74.42 107.48
CA LYS A 765 91.38 75.40 107.47
C LYS A 765 91.86 75.79 108.88
N MET A 766 91.32 75.17 109.94
CA MET A 766 91.69 75.46 111.33
C MET A 766 92.85 74.56 111.82
N PRO A 767 94.01 75.11 112.25
CA PRO A 767 95.20 74.31 112.51
C PRO A 767 95.13 73.51 113.82
N ILE A 768 95.28 72.20 113.72
CA ILE A 768 95.29 71.27 114.87
C ILE A 768 96.57 71.46 115.70
N ARG A 769 96.43 71.78 116.99
CA ARG A 769 97.52 71.72 117.98
C ARG A 769 97.38 70.49 118.87
N PHE A 770 98.35 69.59 118.81
CA PHE A 770 98.50 68.53 119.80
C PHE A 770 98.87 69.12 121.18
N LYS A 771 98.23 68.62 122.23
CA LYS A 771 98.80 68.54 123.58
C LYS A 771 98.64 67.11 124.11
N LYS A 772 99.71 66.60 124.72
CA LYS A 772 99.74 65.36 125.51
C LYS A 772 99.60 65.71 127.02
N PRO A 773 99.49 64.72 127.93
CA PRO A 773 98.51 64.80 129.02
C PRO A 773 98.97 65.58 130.26
N THR A 774 97.96 66.13 130.93
CA THR A 774 97.67 65.91 132.36
C THR A 774 96.19 65.61 132.47
#